data_AF-A0A2A4JKM5-F1
#
_entry.id   AF-A0A2A4JKM5-F1
#
_cell.length_a   1.000
_cell.length_b   1.000
_cell.length_c   1.000
_cell.angle_alpha   90.00
_cell.angle_beta   90.00
_cell.angle_gamma   90.00
#
_symmetry.space_group_name_H-M   'P 1'
#
loop_
_entity.id
_entity.type
_entity.pdbx_description
1 polymer ?
#
loop_
_entity_poly.entity_id
_entity_poly.type
_entity_poly.pdbx_seq_one_letter_code
_entity_poly.pdbx_strand_id
1 'polypeptide(L)'
;GQRKSNFEENEAEKQQNNDLIDTLKKEIKLRLTELAQARAVIGEEEVQIKKYLNEVCPMGDKSADKRKGGSYHLIIKNSDNTITMAMCYQKHPFEIETEDRLTTINTKIFEIKKKIQLSEGQRKSNFEENEAEKQQNNDLIDTLKKEIKLRLTELAQARAVIGEEEVQIKKYLNEVCPMGDKSADKIIHNLDLKVTEQRKILDLLKYEKRSKKKKLAELEKEYEYLLIENNKGILVKSKNNSRARKNVSHLENEIHKVLIQWTEAELVKKKYISIRQALLDDSVKFESSLTKIEDLLKKQKEEIMKLERIREEAAEMRVRATAATAAEAARAHDAEHSRASERAYFARRFAERKRELEKLEKRVFPPQARVVVRQESTRSTEGEAVPEEVSASQQMEDIFQRLMKLTGVTDAEEVFDRFKAQRDTSQRLSYLQQTTEEEKLELETTQATMMAELEAFKFASVKDKDEAQDQITALKEEIAEENAIYEELEKSMDELETLLLEIKRLLYELCKLLDIIPEPSMPEWTAEARDVQEIMTVLTTRYEKARTRAEEIKEKQKDTTIIMVPSTPASAAASVAGMSGSQSTPKESEKNIPTYKELLQKEPIKAQTSEDEEDIPSRCYLKRQAQLIVDTKCRRKGFRVPYPRK
;
A
#
# COMPACT_ATOMS: atom_id res chain seq x y z
N GLY A 1 4.58 9.05 36.46
CA GLY A 1 3.50 9.00 35.46
C GLY A 1 2.58 7.83 35.77
N GLN A 2 2.17 7.08 34.74
CA GLN A 2 1.00 6.19 34.72
C GLN A 2 0.83 5.18 35.89
N ARG A 3 1.90 4.70 36.54
CA ARG A 3 1.73 3.81 37.72
C ARG A 3 1.38 4.52 39.04
N LYS A 4 1.53 5.84 39.12
CA LYS A 4 1.04 6.64 40.26
C LYS A 4 -0.42 7.04 40.06
N SER A 5 -0.77 7.55 38.88
CA SER A 5 -2.17 7.91 38.55
C SER A 5 -3.12 6.74 38.79
N ASN A 6 -2.80 5.56 38.24
CA ASN A 6 -3.66 4.38 38.40
C ASN A 6 -3.71 3.85 39.85
N PHE A 7 -2.80 4.25 40.74
CA PHE A 7 -2.87 3.92 42.17
C PHE A 7 -3.75 4.94 42.91
N GLU A 8 -3.52 6.23 42.66
CA GLU A 8 -4.30 7.35 43.20
C GLU A 8 -5.79 7.27 42.79
N GLU A 9 -6.07 6.83 41.57
CA GLU A 9 -7.43 6.61 41.02
C GLU A 9 -8.15 5.41 41.69
N ASN A 10 -7.46 4.28 41.87
CA ASN A 10 -7.98 3.12 42.62
C ASN A 10 -8.19 3.43 44.12
N GLU A 11 -7.43 4.35 44.68
CA GLU A 11 -7.58 4.80 46.08
C GLU A 11 -8.77 5.76 46.22
N ALA A 12 -8.99 6.63 45.24
CA ALA A 12 -10.18 7.48 45.14
C ALA A 12 -11.49 6.68 44.99
N GLU A 13 -11.54 5.68 44.09
CA GLU A 13 -12.70 4.80 43.95
C GLU A 13 -13.03 4.05 45.24
N LYS A 14 -12.01 3.58 45.98
CA LYS A 14 -12.21 2.92 47.28
C LYS A 14 -12.79 3.89 48.32
N GLN A 15 -12.31 5.13 48.35
CA GLN A 15 -12.83 6.13 49.27
C GLN A 15 -14.29 6.47 48.95
N GLN A 16 -14.62 6.71 47.68
CA GLN A 16 -15.99 6.99 47.24
C GLN A 16 -16.96 5.85 47.56
N ASN A 17 -16.54 4.59 47.41
CA ASN A 17 -17.34 3.42 47.80
C ASN A 17 -17.56 3.33 49.32
N ASN A 18 -16.56 3.66 50.14
CA ASN A 18 -16.71 3.70 51.60
C ASN A 18 -17.70 4.80 52.04
N ASP A 19 -17.61 5.99 51.44
CA ASP A 19 -18.50 7.12 51.75
C ASP A 19 -19.96 6.83 51.35
N LEU A 20 -20.17 6.12 50.24
CA LEU A 20 -21.49 5.63 49.82
C LEU A 20 -22.06 4.61 50.84
N ILE A 21 -21.24 3.66 51.29
CA ILE A 21 -21.63 2.66 52.30
C ILE A 21 -22.02 3.32 53.63
N ASP A 22 -21.27 4.33 54.09
CA ASP A 22 -21.58 5.03 55.33
C ASP A 22 -22.80 5.96 55.21
N THR A 23 -23.08 6.48 54.02
CA THR A 23 -24.33 7.18 53.71
C THR A 23 -25.53 6.24 53.79
N LEU A 24 -25.45 5.06 53.15
CA LEU A 24 -26.49 4.03 53.24
C LEU A 24 -26.73 3.54 54.68
N LYS A 25 -25.67 3.37 55.50
CA LYS A 25 -25.81 3.03 56.93
C LYS A 25 -26.57 4.12 57.70
N LYS A 26 -26.30 5.40 57.44
CA LYS A 26 -27.00 6.53 58.10
C LYS A 26 -28.48 6.52 57.72
N GLU A 27 -28.81 6.32 56.44
CA GLU A 27 -30.19 6.30 55.98
C GLU A 27 -30.98 5.08 56.49
N ILE A 28 -30.39 3.87 56.48
CA ILE A 28 -30.99 2.69 57.11
C ILE A 28 -31.25 2.94 58.61
N LYS A 29 -30.31 3.59 59.32
CA LYS A 29 -30.49 3.93 60.73
C LYS A 29 -31.63 4.94 60.94
N LEU A 30 -31.76 5.94 60.05
CA LEU A 30 -32.85 6.92 60.07
C LEU A 30 -34.21 6.24 59.86
N ARG A 31 -34.34 5.38 58.85
CA ARG A 31 -35.56 4.60 58.57
C ARG A 31 -35.94 3.67 59.72
N LEU A 32 -34.97 3.07 60.40
CA LEU A 32 -35.23 2.26 61.60
C LEU A 32 -35.73 3.10 62.77
N THR A 33 -35.27 4.35 62.94
CA THR A 33 -35.83 5.27 63.95
C THR A 33 -37.22 5.78 63.60
N GLU A 34 -37.51 6.07 62.32
CA GLU A 34 -38.85 6.42 61.85
C GLU A 34 -39.86 5.28 62.13
N LEU A 35 -39.49 4.04 61.80
CA LEU A 35 -40.31 2.85 62.08
C LEU A 35 -40.52 2.60 63.58
N ALA A 36 -39.53 2.91 64.43
CA ALA A 36 -39.67 2.83 65.87
C ALA A 36 -40.65 3.88 66.42
N GLN A 37 -40.60 5.11 65.90
CA GLN A 37 -41.55 6.18 66.25
C GLN A 37 -42.98 5.85 65.79
N ALA A 38 -43.16 5.35 64.55
CA ALA A 38 -44.46 4.93 64.05
C ALA A 38 -45.08 3.80 64.91
N ARG A 39 -44.27 2.84 65.37
CA ARG A 39 -44.74 1.80 66.31
C ARG A 39 -45.13 2.35 67.68
N ALA A 40 -44.49 3.41 68.17
CA ALA A 40 -44.88 4.04 69.42
C ALA A 40 -46.26 4.71 69.31
N VAL A 41 -46.50 5.46 68.22
CA VAL A 41 -47.80 6.10 67.94
C VAL A 41 -48.93 5.07 67.84
N ILE A 42 -48.72 3.98 67.09
CA ILE A 42 -49.72 2.89 66.99
C ILE A 42 -49.98 2.24 68.37
N GLY A 43 -48.95 2.12 69.22
CA GLY A 43 -49.10 1.62 70.59
C GLY A 43 -49.94 2.55 71.49
N GLU A 44 -49.78 3.87 71.33
CA GLU A 44 -50.59 4.87 72.04
C GLU A 44 -52.05 4.87 71.53
N GLU A 45 -52.26 4.77 70.21
CA GLU A 45 -53.60 4.63 69.62
C GLU A 45 -54.30 3.34 70.08
N GLU A 46 -53.60 2.20 70.16
CA GLU A 46 -54.15 0.96 70.71
C GLU A 46 -54.57 1.09 72.18
N VAL A 47 -53.81 1.83 72.99
CA VAL A 47 -54.17 2.10 74.40
C VAL A 47 -55.38 3.02 74.47
N GLN A 48 -55.47 4.03 73.61
CA GLN A 48 -56.60 4.95 73.53
C GLN A 48 -57.88 4.22 73.08
N ILE A 49 -57.79 3.32 72.10
CA ILE A 49 -58.89 2.45 71.63
C ILE A 49 -59.34 1.49 72.73
N LYS A 50 -58.41 0.83 73.44
CA LYS A 50 -58.74 -0.04 74.59
C LYS A 50 -59.41 0.74 75.73
N LYS A 51 -59.02 1.99 75.96
CA LYS A 51 -59.67 2.88 76.93
C LYS A 51 -61.10 3.24 76.49
N TYR A 52 -61.29 3.64 75.24
CA TYR A 52 -62.62 3.93 74.68
C TYR A 52 -63.57 2.72 74.73
N LEU A 53 -63.07 1.52 74.43
CA LEU A 53 -63.86 0.28 74.51
C LEU A 53 -64.28 -0.07 75.95
N ASN A 54 -63.44 0.21 76.95
CA ASN A 54 -63.79 0.05 78.37
C ASN A 54 -64.77 1.12 78.88
N GLU A 55 -64.75 2.34 78.33
CA GLU A 55 -65.67 3.42 78.72
C GLU A 55 -67.07 3.29 78.08
N VAL A 56 -67.20 2.60 76.93
CA VAL A 56 -68.48 2.46 76.20
C VAL A 56 -69.26 1.19 76.57
N CYS A 57 -68.62 0.12 77.08
CA CYS A 57 -69.29 -1.15 77.41
C CYS A 57 -68.75 -1.84 78.69
N PRO A 58 -69.26 -1.51 79.90
CA PRO A 58 -68.96 -2.25 81.12
C PRO A 58 -69.86 -3.49 81.25
N MET A 59 -69.47 -4.62 80.65
CA MET A 59 -70.20 -5.90 80.80
C MET A 59 -69.38 -6.94 81.56
N GLY A 60 -69.82 -7.24 82.77
CA GLY A 60 -69.24 -8.28 83.62
C GLY A 60 -69.72 -9.69 83.25
N ASP A 61 -68.77 -10.61 83.23
CA ASP A 61 -68.76 -11.83 84.03
C ASP A 61 -70.13 -12.49 84.39
N LYS A 62 -70.45 -13.60 83.68
CA LYS A 62 -70.86 -14.94 84.21
C LYS A 62 -72.11 -15.62 83.61
N SER A 63 -71.92 -16.94 83.47
CA SER A 63 -72.87 -18.06 83.55
C SER A 63 -74.00 -18.23 82.52
N ALA A 64 -73.88 -19.36 81.82
CA ALA A 64 -74.93 -20.07 81.09
C ALA A 64 -76.18 -20.40 81.93
N ASP A 65 -77.35 -20.58 81.28
CA ASP A 65 -77.88 -21.95 81.10
C ASP A 65 -78.93 -22.13 79.97
N LYS A 66 -78.96 -23.38 79.45
CA LYS A 66 -80.01 -24.17 78.76
C LYS A 66 -81.39 -23.59 78.32
N ARG A 67 -81.71 -23.96 77.06
CA ARG A 67 -82.92 -24.69 76.55
C ARG A 67 -84.19 -23.96 76.06
N LYS A 68 -84.55 -24.35 74.82
CA LYS A 68 -85.90 -24.68 74.25
C LYS A 68 -87.00 -23.61 74.10
N GLY A 69 -87.27 -23.26 72.84
CA GLY A 69 -88.55 -23.49 72.14
C GLY A 69 -89.83 -22.78 72.59
N GLY A 70 -90.48 -22.06 71.67
CA GLY A 70 -91.85 -21.56 71.84
C GLY A 70 -92.32 -20.69 70.67
N SER A 71 -93.40 -21.07 70.00
CA SER A 71 -94.10 -20.28 68.98
C SER A 71 -95.36 -19.70 69.60
N TYR A 72 -95.60 -18.39 69.49
CA TYR A 72 -96.95 -17.82 69.67
C TYR A 72 -97.25 -16.63 68.75
N HIS A 73 -98.47 -16.66 68.22
CA HIS A 73 -99.20 -15.58 67.57
C HIS A 73 -99.45 -14.40 68.53
N LEU A 74 -99.59 -13.18 68.00
CA LEU A 74 -100.61 -12.26 68.51
C LEU A 74 -101.19 -11.35 67.42
N ILE A 75 -102.50 -11.11 67.53
CA ILE A 75 -103.34 -10.34 66.63
C ILE A 75 -103.62 -8.97 67.28
N ILE A 76 -103.57 -7.87 66.52
CA ILE A 76 -104.25 -6.61 66.89
C ILE A 76 -105.06 -6.12 65.68
N LYS A 77 -106.27 -5.62 65.95
CA LYS A 77 -107.32 -5.29 64.97
C LYS A 77 -107.32 -3.80 64.58
N ASN A 78 -107.99 -3.54 63.45
CA ASN A 78 -108.38 -2.22 62.91
C ASN A 78 -109.06 -1.28 63.91
N SER A 79 -109.03 0.01 63.60
CA SER A 79 -110.18 0.91 63.80
C SER A 79 -110.18 2.06 62.79
N ASP A 80 -111.23 2.15 61.98
CA ASP A 80 -111.57 3.35 61.20
C ASP A 80 -111.92 4.52 62.14
N ASN A 81 -111.79 5.76 61.68
CA ASN A 81 -112.75 6.79 62.08
C ASN A 81 -112.90 7.95 61.09
N THR A 82 -114.15 8.35 60.88
CA THR A 82 -114.59 9.41 59.96
C THR A 82 -114.72 10.72 60.70
N ILE A 83 -114.35 11.87 60.10
CA ILE A 83 -114.75 13.19 60.60
C ILE A 83 -115.36 14.02 59.47
N THR A 84 -116.66 14.29 59.62
CA THR A 84 -117.43 15.28 58.87
C THR A 84 -117.13 16.70 59.39
N MET A 85 -117.11 17.69 58.50
CA MET A 85 -117.29 19.10 58.89
C MET A 85 -118.53 19.68 58.22
N ALA A 86 -119.49 20.08 59.05
CA ALA A 86 -120.65 20.87 58.67
C ALA A 86 -120.76 22.05 59.65
N MET A 87 -120.89 23.27 59.11
CA MET A 87 -121.37 24.46 59.83
C MET A 87 -122.19 25.27 58.82
N CYS A 88 -123.52 25.30 58.98
CA CYS A 88 -124.27 26.28 59.77
C CYS A 88 -124.44 27.64 59.08
N TYR A 89 -125.59 27.81 58.43
CA TYR A 89 -126.18 29.11 58.15
C TYR A 89 -126.63 29.77 59.46
N GLN A 90 -126.33 31.06 59.63
CA GLN A 90 -126.95 31.88 60.67
C GLN A 90 -127.32 33.25 60.09
N LYS A 91 -128.62 33.53 59.97
CA LYS A 91 -129.12 34.86 59.58
C LYS A 91 -129.07 35.79 60.79
N HIS A 92 -128.61 37.02 60.61
CA HIS A 92 -128.99 38.16 61.44
C HIS A 92 -129.39 39.35 60.55
N PRO A 93 -130.27 40.26 61.02
CA PRO A 93 -130.93 41.23 60.14
C PRO A 93 -130.43 42.69 60.28
N PHE A 94 -130.71 43.45 59.21
CA PHE A 94 -130.82 44.91 59.09
C PHE A 94 -129.60 45.86 59.06
N GLU A 95 -129.79 46.88 58.22
CA GLU A 95 -129.22 48.24 58.18
C GLU A 95 -127.92 48.58 57.40
N ILE A 96 -127.74 49.88 57.15
CA ILE A 96 -127.52 50.48 55.80
C ILE A 96 -126.12 51.14 55.61
N GLU A 97 -125.78 51.43 54.33
CA GLU A 97 -124.88 52.50 53.82
C GLU A 97 -123.34 52.38 53.62
N THR A 98 -122.91 53.20 52.64
CA THR A 98 -121.59 53.69 52.17
C THR A 98 -120.74 52.91 51.14
N GLU A 99 -120.26 53.67 50.14
CA GLU A 99 -119.53 53.25 48.93
C GLU A 99 -118.09 52.77 49.21
N ASP A 100 -117.45 53.29 50.27
CA ASP A 100 -116.12 52.88 50.77
C ASP A 100 -116.00 51.37 51.06
N ARG A 101 -117.11 50.69 51.33
CA ARG A 101 -117.11 49.24 51.59
C ARG A 101 -116.68 48.45 50.35
N LEU A 102 -116.99 48.90 49.13
CA LEU A 102 -116.71 48.13 47.91
C LEU A 102 -115.23 48.19 47.50
N THR A 103 -114.61 49.36 47.60
CA THR A 103 -113.15 49.55 47.45
C THR A 103 -112.39 48.73 48.50
N THR A 104 -112.85 48.77 49.75
CA THR A 104 -112.31 47.95 50.86
C THR A 104 -112.45 46.44 50.61
N ILE A 105 -113.54 45.99 49.98
CA ILE A 105 -113.73 44.59 49.60
C ILE A 105 -112.77 44.22 48.46
N ASN A 106 -112.57 45.08 47.46
CA ASN A 106 -111.66 44.80 46.34
C ASN A 106 -110.18 44.75 46.75
N THR A 107 -109.71 45.61 47.68
CA THR A 107 -108.37 45.45 48.27
C THR A 107 -108.25 44.15 49.05
N LYS A 108 -109.23 43.79 49.87
CA LYS A 108 -109.26 42.49 50.56
C LYS A 108 -109.24 41.29 49.58
N ILE A 109 -109.96 41.36 48.46
CA ILE A 109 -109.93 40.32 47.42
C ILE A 109 -108.54 40.23 46.77
N PHE A 110 -107.87 41.35 46.49
CA PHE A 110 -106.51 41.36 45.95
C PHE A 110 -105.48 40.80 46.94
N GLU A 111 -105.58 41.16 48.23
CA GLU A 111 -104.77 40.60 49.31
C GLU A 111 -105.00 39.09 49.46
N ILE A 112 -106.25 38.62 49.39
CA ILE A 112 -106.60 37.19 49.44
C ILE A 112 -106.00 36.47 48.22
N LYS A 113 -106.12 37.01 47.00
CA LYS A 113 -105.48 36.42 45.81
C LYS A 113 -103.96 36.32 45.95
N LYS A 114 -103.31 37.37 46.46
CA LYS A 114 -101.86 37.36 46.72
C LYS A 114 -101.49 36.32 47.79
N LYS A 115 -102.29 36.17 48.85
CA LYS A 115 -102.11 35.11 49.87
C LYS A 115 -102.32 33.70 49.31
N ILE A 116 -103.31 33.50 48.43
CA ILE A 116 -103.53 32.21 47.75
C ILE A 116 -102.33 31.88 46.86
N GLN A 117 -101.88 32.81 46.02
CA GLN A 117 -100.75 32.59 45.11
C GLN A 117 -99.43 32.31 45.86
N LEU A 118 -99.20 32.97 47.00
CA LEU A 118 -98.08 32.65 47.90
C LEU A 118 -98.25 31.28 48.57
N SER A 119 -99.46 30.94 49.03
CA SER A 119 -99.77 29.63 49.63
C SER A 119 -99.64 28.47 48.63
N GLU A 120 -100.00 28.69 47.36
CA GLU A 120 -99.83 27.74 46.26
C GLU A 120 -98.35 27.59 45.88
N GLY A 121 -97.60 28.69 45.80
CA GLY A 121 -96.14 28.67 45.63
C GLY A 121 -95.44 27.92 46.76
N GLN A 122 -95.86 28.15 48.01
CA GLN A 122 -95.29 27.47 49.18
C GLN A 122 -95.69 25.99 49.26
N ARG A 123 -96.94 25.63 48.91
CA ARG A 123 -97.32 24.22 48.73
C ARG A 123 -96.49 23.52 47.66
N LYS A 124 -96.23 24.19 46.53
CA LYS A 124 -95.43 23.64 45.45
C LYS A 124 -93.97 23.45 45.88
N SER A 125 -93.36 24.46 46.51
CA SER A 125 -92.00 24.38 47.06
C SER A 125 -91.85 23.24 48.07
N ASN A 126 -92.77 23.14 49.04
CA ASN A 126 -92.74 22.07 50.04
C ASN A 126 -92.97 20.67 49.44
N PHE A 127 -93.74 20.56 48.36
CA PHE A 127 -93.93 19.29 47.65
C PHE A 127 -92.68 18.87 46.87
N GLU A 128 -92.03 19.82 46.18
CA GLU A 128 -90.77 19.59 45.46
C GLU A 128 -89.62 19.24 46.43
N GLU A 129 -89.56 19.88 47.60
CA GLU A 129 -88.62 19.55 48.67
C GLU A 129 -88.87 18.15 49.25
N ASN A 130 -90.13 17.77 49.49
CA ASN A 130 -90.49 16.44 50.03
C ASN A 130 -90.21 15.30 49.03
N GLU A 131 -90.52 15.47 47.74
CA GLU A 131 -90.15 14.47 46.72
C GLU A 131 -88.63 14.36 46.54
N ALA A 132 -87.89 15.47 46.64
CA ALA A 132 -86.42 15.45 46.62
C ALA A 132 -85.84 14.71 47.84
N GLU A 133 -86.33 14.97 49.05
CA GLU A 133 -85.94 14.27 50.28
C GLU A 133 -86.27 12.77 50.21
N LYS A 134 -87.46 12.42 49.71
CA LYS A 134 -87.88 11.03 49.48
C LYS A 134 -86.98 10.32 48.46
N GLN A 135 -86.55 11.00 47.39
CA GLN A 135 -85.59 10.45 46.44
C GLN A 135 -84.21 10.21 47.09
N GLN A 136 -83.68 11.18 47.84
CA GLN A 136 -82.43 11.02 48.58
C GLN A 136 -82.50 9.86 49.59
N ASN A 137 -83.62 9.70 50.29
CA ASN A 137 -83.85 8.59 51.22
C ASN A 137 -83.87 7.23 50.50
N ASN A 138 -84.46 7.13 49.30
CA ASN A 138 -84.40 5.91 48.49
C ASN A 138 -82.97 5.57 48.05
N ASP A 139 -82.21 6.57 47.59
CA ASP A 139 -80.82 6.40 47.14
C ASP A 139 -79.89 6.00 48.31
N LEU A 140 -80.13 6.55 49.51
CA LEU A 140 -79.45 6.14 50.75
C LEU A 140 -79.77 4.69 51.12
N ILE A 141 -81.06 4.30 51.08
CA ILE A 141 -81.49 2.92 51.36
C ILE A 141 -80.82 1.92 50.42
N ASP A 142 -80.73 2.23 49.13
CA ASP A 142 -80.09 1.34 48.14
C ASP A 142 -78.56 1.31 48.27
N THR A 143 -77.95 2.39 48.74
CA THR A 143 -76.53 2.42 49.13
C THR A 143 -76.28 1.53 50.34
N LEU A 144 -77.09 1.64 51.39
CA LEU A 144 -77.00 0.79 52.60
C LEU A 144 -77.23 -0.69 52.28
N LYS A 145 -78.16 -1.04 51.38
CA LYS A 145 -78.36 -2.43 50.92
C LYS A 145 -77.12 -3.01 50.21
N LYS A 146 -76.37 -2.18 49.46
CA LYS A 146 -75.11 -2.60 48.80
C LYS A 146 -74.01 -2.83 49.84
N GLU A 147 -73.85 -1.90 50.78
CA GLU A 147 -72.90 -2.00 51.90
C GLU A 147 -73.15 -3.27 52.73
N ILE A 148 -74.40 -3.54 53.12
CA ILE A 148 -74.77 -4.75 53.90
C ILE A 148 -74.41 -6.04 53.15
N LYS A 149 -74.66 -6.11 51.83
CA LYS A 149 -74.27 -7.27 51.01
C LYS A 149 -72.75 -7.46 50.99
N LEU A 150 -71.99 -6.37 50.83
CA LEU A 150 -70.53 -6.41 50.85
C LEU A 150 -69.99 -6.93 52.19
N ARG A 151 -70.45 -6.36 53.32
CA ARG A 151 -70.02 -6.79 54.66
C ARG A 151 -70.36 -8.24 54.96
N LEU A 152 -71.50 -8.75 54.49
CA LEU A 152 -71.85 -10.16 54.60
C LEU A 152 -70.89 -11.07 53.81
N THR A 153 -70.43 -10.64 52.62
CA THR A 153 -69.42 -11.40 51.86
C THR A 153 -68.03 -11.36 52.50
N GLU A 154 -67.60 -10.22 53.04
CA GLU A 154 -66.34 -10.09 53.78
C GLU A 154 -66.31 -11.00 55.03
N LEU A 155 -67.39 -11.01 55.82
CA LEU A 155 -67.52 -11.87 57.00
C LEU A 155 -67.52 -13.37 56.65
N ALA A 156 -68.09 -13.76 55.52
CA ALA A 156 -68.06 -15.14 55.05
C ALA A 156 -66.63 -15.58 54.67
N GLN A 157 -65.87 -14.71 53.98
CA GLN A 157 -64.48 -14.96 53.60
C GLN A 157 -63.57 -15.05 54.84
N ALA A 158 -63.67 -14.11 55.78
CA ALA A 158 -62.86 -14.12 57.00
C ALA A 158 -63.06 -15.39 57.85
N ARG A 159 -64.30 -15.90 57.94
CA ARG A 159 -64.60 -17.15 58.64
C ARG A 159 -64.00 -18.40 57.97
N ALA A 160 -63.85 -18.40 56.65
CA ALA A 160 -63.23 -19.52 55.95
C ALA A 160 -61.72 -19.61 56.27
N VAL A 161 -61.00 -18.48 56.20
CA VAL A 161 -59.55 -18.41 56.47
C VAL A 161 -59.21 -18.89 57.88
N ILE A 162 -59.95 -18.43 58.90
CA ILE A 162 -59.73 -18.83 60.30
C ILE A 162 -59.95 -20.34 60.50
N GLY A 163 -60.92 -20.94 59.79
CA GLY A 163 -61.19 -22.36 59.86
C GLY A 163 -60.06 -23.24 59.31
N GLU A 164 -59.37 -22.80 58.27
CA GLU A 164 -58.23 -23.52 57.69
C GLU A 164 -56.98 -23.47 58.58
N GLU A 165 -56.69 -22.31 59.19
CA GLU A 165 -55.55 -22.15 60.10
C GLU A 165 -55.67 -23.04 61.35
N GLU A 166 -56.86 -23.13 61.97
CA GLU A 166 -57.08 -24.01 63.13
C GLU A 166 -56.79 -25.49 62.82
N VAL A 167 -57.15 -25.96 61.63
CA VAL A 167 -56.91 -27.36 61.21
C VAL A 167 -55.42 -27.61 61.02
N GLN A 168 -54.71 -26.65 60.42
CA GLN A 168 -53.27 -26.76 60.18
C GLN A 168 -52.46 -26.76 61.49
N ILE A 169 -52.84 -25.93 62.46
CA ILE A 169 -52.24 -25.87 63.80
C ILE A 169 -52.45 -27.19 64.56
N LYS A 170 -53.68 -27.73 64.55
CA LYS A 170 -54.00 -29.02 65.21
C LYS A 170 -53.20 -30.18 64.59
N LYS A 171 -52.99 -30.17 63.27
CA LYS A 171 -52.16 -31.17 62.57
C LYS A 171 -50.68 -31.08 62.98
N TYR A 172 -50.10 -29.88 62.94
CA TYR A 172 -48.69 -29.68 63.30
C TYR A 172 -48.39 -30.08 64.75
N LEU A 173 -49.27 -29.72 65.70
CA LEU A 173 -49.12 -30.11 67.11
C LEU A 173 -49.09 -31.63 67.29
N ASN A 174 -49.92 -32.38 66.55
CA ASN A 174 -49.98 -33.83 66.63
C ASN A 174 -48.76 -34.52 65.98
N GLU A 175 -48.15 -33.91 64.95
CA GLU A 175 -46.89 -34.39 64.35
C GLU A 175 -45.67 -34.11 65.25
N VAL A 176 -45.63 -32.96 65.94
CA VAL A 176 -44.52 -32.58 66.85
C VAL A 176 -44.58 -33.34 68.17
N CYS A 177 -45.77 -33.57 68.72
CA CYS A 177 -45.97 -34.43 69.89
C CYS A 177 -47.37 -35.06 69.86
N PRO A 178 -47.49 -36.38 69.57
CA PRO A 178 -48.78 -37.05 69.61
C PRO A 178 -49.33 -37.06 71.05
N MET A 179 -50.34 -36.22 71.33
CA MET A 179 -50.87 -35.91 72.67
C MET A 179 -51.77 -37.01 73.26
N GLY A 180 -51.98 -38.13 72.57
CA GLY A 180 -52.83 -39.23 73.05
C GLY A 180 -52.31 -39.87 74.34
N ASP A 181 -53.10 -39.76 75.41
CA ASP A 181 -53.03 -40.46 76.71
C ASP A 181 -51.65 -40.54 77.40
N LYS A 182 -50.75 -39.60 77.12
CA LYS A 182 -49.44 -39.48 77.77
C LYS A 182 -49.50 -38.51 78.95
N SER A 183 -48.96 -38.93 80.10
CA SER A 183 -48.70 -38.03 81.23
C SER A 183 -47.81 -36.86 80.80
N ALA A 184 -48.02 -35.68 81.41
CA ALA A 184 -47.28 -34.46 81.14
C ALA A 184 -45.76 -34.66 81.18
N ASP A 185 -45.24 -35.43 82.15
CA ASP A 185 -43.80 -35.70 82.29
C ASP A 185 -43.20 -36.41 81.06
N LYS A 186 -43.98 -37.30 80.43
CA LYS A 186 -43.55 -38.00 79.21
C LYS A 186 -43.53 -37.06 78.01
N ILE A 187 -44.41 -36.06 77.97
CA ILE A 187 -44.45 -35.03 76.92
C ILE A 187 -43.22 -34.12 77.07
N ILE A 188 -42.98 -33.62 78.29
CA ILE A 188 -41.80 -32.79 78.63
C ILE A 188 -40.51 -33.52 78.24
N HIS A 189 -40.35 -34.79 78.65
CA HIS A 189 -39.15 -35.57 78.31
C HIS A 189 -38.92 -35.75 76.81
N ASN A 190 -39.98 -35.95 76.01
CA ASN A 190 -39.85 -36.04 74.55
C ASN A 190 -39.45 -34.69 73.92
N LEU A 191 -39.98 -33.58 74.44
CA LEU A 191 -39.59 -32.24 74.02
C LEU A 191 -38.13 -31.94 74.39
N ASP A 192 -37.67 -32.31 75.59
CA ASP A 192 -36.27 -32.16 76.02
C ASP A 192 -35.30 -32.98 75.15
N LEU A 193 -35.67 -34.22 74.80
CA LEU A 193 -34.91 -35.02 73.84
C LEU A 193 -34.85 -34.35 72.45
N LYS A 194 -35.96 -33.75 71.99
CA LYS A 194 -36.00 -33.06 70.70
C LYS A 194 -35.18 -31.76 70.70
N VAL A 195 -35.23 -30.98 71.77
CA VAL A 195 -34.38 -29.80 71.98
C VAL A 195 -32.90 -30.20 72.01
N THR A 196 -32.58 -31.33 72.65
CA THR A 196 -31.22 -31.89 72.69
C THR A 196 -30.73 -32.32 71.30
N GLU A 197 -31.58 -32.99 70.51
CA GLU A 197 -31.29 -33.35 69.12
C GLU A 197 -31.07 -32.11 68.24
N GLN A 198 -31.99 -31.14 68.27
CA GLN A 198 -31.88 -29.89 67.53
C GLN A 198 -30.63 -29.10 67.90
N ARG A 199 -30.23 -29.09 69.19
CA ARG A 199 -28.99 -28.45 69.65
C ARG A 199 -27.74 -29.15 69.09
N LYS A 200 -27.71 -30.50 69.06
CA LYS A 200 -26.62 -31.27 68.42
C LYS A 200 -26.52 -30.95 66.92
N ILE A 201 -27.65 -30.91 66.20
CA ILE A 201 -27.69 -30.54 64.78
C ILE A 201 -27.17 -29.11 64.58
N LEU A 202 -27.60 -28.16 65.41
CA LEU A 202 -27.14 -26.77 65.35
C LEU A 202 -25.62 -26.66 65.59
N ASP A 203 -25.06 -27.42 66.52
CA ASP A 203 -23.62 -27.37 66.82
C ASP A 203 -22.77 -28.04 65.72
N LEU A 204 -23.28 -29.10 65.05
CA LEU A 204 -22.70 -29.64 63.82
C LEU A 204 -22.71 -28.59 62.68
N LEU A 205 -23.83 -27.92 62.45
CA LEU A 205 -23.94 -26.86 61.44
C LEU A 205 -23.00 -25.67 61.74
N LYS A 206 -22.84 -25.30 63.02
CA LYS A 206 -21.84 -24.29 63.45
C LYS A 206 -20.40 -24.76 63.23
N TYR A 207 -20.11 -26.05 63.36
CA TYR A 207 -18.80 -26.62 63.05
C TYR A 207 -18.52 -26.58 61.55
N GLU A 208 -19.45 -27.08 60.73
CA GLU A 208 -19.33 -27.01 59.27
C GLU A 208 -19.17 -25.58 58.75
N LYS A 209 -19.98 -24.63 59.25
CA LYS A 209 -19.88 -23.22 58.88
C LYS A 209 -18.51 -22.64 59.21
N ARG A 210 -17.93 -23.00 60.37
CA ARG A 210 -16.57 -22.59 60.76
C ARG A 210 -15.50 -23.24 59.88
N SER A 211 -15.63 -24.52 59.56
CA SER A 211 -14.72 -25.25 58.66
C SER A 211 -14.71 -24.65 57.25
N LYS A 212 -15.90 -24.47 56.64
CA LYS A 212 -16.08 -23.83 55.34
C LYS A 212 -15.54 -22.40 55.32
N LYS A 213 -15.80 -21.59 56.36
CA LYS A 213 -15.22 -20.24 56.49
C LYS A 213 -13.69 -20.25 56.59
N LYS A 214 -13.10 -21.21 57.32
CA LYS A 214 -11.64 -21.35 57.39
C LYS A 214 -11.05 -21.69 56.02
N LYS A 215 -11.64 -22.65 55.29
CA LYS A 215 -11.14 -23.03 53.96
C LYS A 215 -11.28 -21.90 52.93
N LEU A 216 -12.33 -21.09 53.03
CA LEU A 216 -12.51 -19.90 52.21
C LEU A 216 -11.40 -18.87 52.48
N ALA A 217 -11.07 -18.60 53.75
CA ALA A 217 -9.97 -17.69 54.11
C ALA A 217 -8.56 -18.24 53.75
N GLU A 218 -8.40 -19.55 53.64
CA GLU A 218 -7.17 -20.17 53.08
C GLU A 218 -7.08 -19.94 51.56
N LEU A 219 -8.18 -20.12 50.83
CA LEU A 219 -8.27 -19.88 49.38
C LEU A 219 -8.10 -18.39 49.02
N GLU A 220 -8.63 -17.47 49.82
CA GLU A 220 -8.42 -16.01 49.66
C GLU A 220 -6.93 -15.65 49.72
N LYS A 221 -6.18 -16.23 50.68
CA LYS A 221 -4.73 -16.02 50.81
C LYS A 221 -3.93 -16.63 49.65
N GLU A 222 -4.34 -17.82 49.20
CA GLU A 222 -3.71 -18.48 48.05
C GLU A 222 -3.94 -17.68 46.76
N TYR A 223 -5.14 -17.12 46.57
CA TYR A 223 -5.46 -16.22 45.47
C TYR A 223 -4.68 -14.90 45.55
N GLU A 224 -4.60 -14.27 46.72
CA GLU A 224 -3.80 -13.05 46.93
C GLU A 224 -2.31 -13.29 46.62
N TYR A 225 -1.75 -14.41 47.09
CA TYR A 225 -0.38 -14.82 46.79
C TYR A 225 -0.16 -14.99 45.27
N LEU A 226 -1.05 -15.71 44.59
CA LEU A 226 -0.98 -15.91 43.13
C LEU A 226 -1.12 -14.60 42.35
N LEU A 227 -1.95 -13.66 42.81
CA LEU A 227 -2.12 -12.33 42.20
C LEU A 227 -0.83 -11.50 42.34
N ILE A 228 -0.18 -11.55 43.50
CA ILE A 228 1.12 -10.89 43.75
C ILE A 228 2.23 -11.51 42.88
N GLU A 229 2.32 -12.85 42.80
CA GLU A 229 3.28 -13.58 41.99
C GLU A 229 3.10 -13.27 40.48
N ASN A 230 1.87 -13.28 40.00
CA ASN A 230 1.53 -12.94 38.61
C ASN A 230 1.95 -11.50 38.26
N ASN A 231 1.60 -10.53 39.11
CA ASN A 231 1.98 -9.12 38.92
C ASN A 231 3.51 -8.91 38.93
N LYS A 232 4.27 -9.63 39.78
CA LYS A 232 5.74 -9.64 39.73
C LYS A 232 6.25 -10.22 38.41
N GLY A 233 5.68 -11.34 37.96
CA GLY A 233 6.00 -11.97 36.68
C GLY A 233 5.78 -11.05 35.48
N ILE A 234 4.65 -10.33 35.44
CA ILE A 234 4.35 -9.32 34.41
C ILE A 234 5.37 -8.17 34.45
N LEU A 235 5.73 -7.66 35.64
CA LEU A 235 6.73 -6.59 35.79
C LEU A 235 8.10 -6.98 35.23
N VAL A 236 8.58 -8.19 35.55
CA VAL A 236 9.89 -8.69 35.11
C VAL A 236 9.88 -8.97 33.61
N LYS A 237 8.82 -9.61 33.09
CA LYS A 237 8.64 -9.82 31.64
C LYS A 237 8.60 -8.48 30.88
N SER A 238 7.89 -7.48 31.40
CA SER A 238 7.83 -6.13 30.81
C SER A 238 9.21 -5.45 30.75
N LYS A 239 9.99 -5.47 31.86
CA LYS A 239 11.35 -4.91 31.88
C LYS A 239 12.31 -5.66 30.95
N ASN A 240 12.26 -6.99 30.93
CA ASN A 240 13.11 -7.79 30.03
C ASN A 240 12.73 -7.58 28.56
N ASN A 241 11.44 -7.48 28.23
CA ASN A 241 10.98 -7.18 26.88
C ASN A 241 11.43 -5.77 26.45
N SER A 242 11.39 -4.77 27.33
CA SER A 242 11.95 -3.44 27.07
C SER A 242 13.46 -3.46 26.79
N ARG A 243 14.26 -4.18 27.60
CA ARG A 243 15.71 -4.31 27.38
C ARG A 243 16.02 -5.09 26.11
N ALA A 244 15.28 -6.17 25.84
CA ALA A 244 15.42 -6.96 24.61
C ALA A 244 15.11 -6.11 23.36
N ARG A 245 14.01 -5.33 23.35
CA ARG A 245 13.70 -4.41 22.23
C ARG A 245 14.79 -3.37 22.01
N LYS A 246 15.36 -2.79 23.08
CA LYS A 246 16.49 -1.85 22.95
C LYS A 246 17.73 -2.51 22.34
N ASN A 247 18.03 -3.74 22.74
CA ASN A 247 19.13 -4.50 22.15
C ASN A 247 18.86 -4.85 20.68
N VAL A 248 17.63 -5.26 20.33
CA VAL A 248 17.22 -5.54 18.95
C VAL A 248 17.35 -4.28 18.08
N SER A 249 16.79 -3.15 18.50
CA SER A 249 16.90 -1.87 17.77
C SER A 249 18.36 -1.39 17.64
N HIS A 250 19.21 -1.63 18.64
CA HIS A 250 20.64 -1.33 18.52
C HIS A 250 21.33 -2.23 17.49
N LEU A 251 21.03 -3.53 17.48
CA LEU A 251 21.58 -4.47 16.50
C LEU A 251 21.07 -4.18 15.09
N GLU A 252 19.79 -3.83 14.91
CA GLU A 252 19.22 -3.37 13.64
C GLU A 252 19.97 -2.14 13.12
N ASN A 253 20.21 -1.13 13.97
CA ASN A 253 20.97 0.07 13.59
C ASN A 253 22.43 -0.24 13.20
N GLU A 254 23.13 -1.12 13.92
CA GLU A 254 24.48 -1.54 13.53
C GLU A 254 24.49 -2.39 12.25
N ILE A 255 23.48 -3.24 12.02
CA ILE A 255 23.30 -3.96 10.74
C ILE A 255 23.10 -2.98 9.58
N HIS A 256 22.23 -1.97 9.73
CA HIS A 256 22.03 -0.95 8.70
C HIS A 256 23.31 -0.15 8.41
N LYS A 257 24.06 0.22 9.44
CA LYS A 257 25.36 0.90 9.32
C LYS A 257 26.40 0.05 8.59
N VAL A 258 26.53 -1.23 8.94
CA VAL A 258 27.43 -2.17 8.24
C VAL A 258 26.99 -2.37 6.79
N LEU A 259 25.68 -2.43 6.52
CA LEU A 259 25.16 -2.54 5.16
C LEU A 259 25.51 -1.32 4.30
N ILE A 260 25.39 -0.11 4.84
CA ILE A 260 25.79 1.15 4.17
C ILE A 260 27.30 1.17 3.90
N GLN A 261 28.11 0.79 4.89
CA GLN A 261 29.56 0.68 4.71
C GLN A 261 29.95 -0.37 3.65
N TRP A 262 29.19 -1.47 3.57
CA TRP A 262 29.39 -2.50 2.55
C TRP A 262 29.00 -2.02 1.14
N THR A 263 27.88 -1.32 0.97
CA THR A 263 27.50 -0.77 -0.34
C THR A 263 28.46 0.34 -0.80
N GLU A 264 28.95 1.17 0.12
CA GLU A 264 30.00 2.15 -0.17
C GLU A 264 31.32 1.47 -0.59
N ALA A 265 31.76 0.45 0.14
CA ALA A 265 32.95 -0.32 -0.21
C ALA A 265 32.82 -1.03 -1.57
N GLU A 266 31.65 -1.57 -1.90
CA GLU A 266 31.39 -2.21 -3.19
C GLU A 266 31.33 -1.18 -4.33
N LEU A 267 30.82 0.03 -4.09
CA LEU A 267 30.89 1.15 -5.05
C LEU A 267 32.35 1.59 -5.30
N VAL A 268 33.15 1.72 -4.24
CA VAL A 268 34.59 2.04 -4.33
C VAL A 268 35.33 0.94 -5.10
N LYS A 269 35.06 -0.34 -4.82
CA LYS A 269 35.59 -1.49 -5.55
C LYS A 269 35.21 -1.46 -7.04
N LYS A 270 33.95 -1.17 -7.39
CA LYS A 270 33.52 -0.99 -8.78
C LYS A 270 34.28 0.15 -9.49
N LYS A 271 34.49 1.29 -8.82
CA LYS A 271 35.32 2.38 -9.33
C LYS A 271 36.76 1.94 -9.58
N TYR A 272 37.40 1.24 -8.64
CA TYR A 272 38.77 0.72 -8.86
C TYR A 272 38.86 -0.32 -9.98
N ILE A 273 37.84 -1.16 -10.17
CA ILE A 273 37.77 -2.10 -11.30
C ILE A 273 37.68 -1.33 -12.63
N SER A 274 36.83 -0.31 -12.70
CA SER A 274 36.71 0.56 -13.89
C SER A 274 38.00 1.32 -14.20
N ILE A 275 38.64 1.91 -13.19
CA ILE A 275 39.95 2.59 -13.33
C ILE A 275 41.02 1.60 -13.82
N ARG A 276 41.06 0.38 -13.24
CA ARG A 276 41.98 -0.67 -13.67
C ARG A 276 41.75 -1.08 -15.13
N GLN A 277 40.49 -1.21 -15.55
CA GLN A 277 40.18 -1.54 -16.94
C GLN A 277 40.65 -0.43 -17.89
N ALA A 278 40.33 0.84 -17.59
CA ALA A 278 40.80 1.97 -18.39
C ALA A 278 42.33 2.03 -18.50
N LEU A 279 43.05 1.78 -17.39
CA LEU A 279 44.53 1.71 -17.40
C LEU A 279 45.07 0.52 -18.22
N LEU A 280 44.38 -0.62 -18.24
CA LEU A 280 44.74 -1.75 -19.10
C LEU A 280 44.48 -1.43 -20.58
N ASP A 281 43.31 -0.86 -20.90
CA ASP A 281 42.96 -0.46 -22.26
C ASP A 281 43.94 0.59 -22.80
N ASP A 282 44.31 1.56 -21.97
CA ASP A 282 45.32 2.57 -22.32
C ASP A 282 46.72 1.96 -22.47
N SER A 283 47.12 0.99 -21.63
CA SER A 283 48.39 0.28 -21.81
C SER A 283 48.48 -0.41 -23.18
N VAL A 284 47.41 -1.07 -23.63
CA VAL A 284 47.34 -1.70 -24.96
C VAL A 284 47.39 -0.66 -26.08
N LYS A 285 46.72 0.49 -25.92
CA LYS A 285 46.82 1.60 -26.89
C LYS A 285 48.24 2.14 -26.97
N PHE A 286 48.92 2.36 -25.83
CA PHE A 286 50.30 2.86 -25.80
C PHE A 286 51.28 1.89 -26.46
N GLU A 287 51.22 0.59 -26.18
CA GLU A 287 52.04 -0.42 -26.86
C GLU A 287 51.78 -0.39 -28.38
N SER A 288 50.51 -0.41 -28.81
CA SER A 288 50.17 -0.36 -30.24
C SER A 288 50.63 0.92 -30.95
N SER A 289 50.72 2.04 -30.22
CA SER A 289 51.21 3.32 -30.72
C SER A 289 52.74 3.34 -30.78
N LEU A 290 53.39 2.78 -29.75
CA LEU A 290 54.84 2.63 -29.68
C LEU A 290 55.36 1.79 -30.84
N THR A 291 54.79 0.59 -31.06
CA THR A 291 55.18 -0.28 -32.19
C THR A 291 55.02 0.43 -33.55
N LYS A 292 53.93 1.20 -33.75
CA LYS A 292 53.74 1.98 -34.98
C LYS A 292 54.82 3.06 -35.17
N ILE A 293 55.21 3.74 -34.08
CA ILE A 293 56.27 4.76 -34.12
C ILE A 293 57.64 4.10 -34.35
N GLU A 294 57.90 2.95 -33.75
CA GLU A 294 59.13 2.17 -33.95
C GLU A 294 59.24 1.66 -35.40
N ASP A 295 58.15 1.14 -35.98
CA ASP A 295 58.08 0.74 -37.39
C ASP A 295 58.31 1.92 -38.35
N LEU A 296 57.71 3.08 -38.07
CA LEU A 296 57.94 4.30 -38.85
C LEU A 296 59.39 4.77 -38.75
N LEU A 297 59.97 4.74 -37.54
CA LEU A 297 61.36 5.12 -37.30
C LEU A 297 62.34 4.13 -37.94
N LYS A 298 62.01 2.84 -37.98
CA LYS A 298 62.77 1.82 -38.72
C LYS A 298 62.72 2.08 -40.23
N LYS A 299 61.53 2.29 -40.81
CA LYS A 299 61.35 2.64 -42.22
C LYS A 299 62.10 3.93 -42.60
N GLN A 300 62.05 4.96 -41.74
CA GLN A 300 62.80 6.20 -41.95
C GLN A 300 64.32 6.00 -41.90
N LYS A 301 64.83 5.17 -40.96
CA LYS A 301 66.26 4.80 -40.93
C LYS A 301 66.68 4.05 -42.19
N GLU A 302 65.89 3.06 -42.63
CA GLU A 302 66.14 2.32 -43.87
C GLU A 302 66.15 3.25 -45.09
N GLU A 303 65.25 4.23 -45.15
CA GLU A 303 65.21 5.23 -46.22
C GLU A 303 66.40 6.19 -46.19
N ILE A 304 66.80 6.68 -45.01
CA ILE A 304 68.03 7.48 -44.85
C ILE A 304 69.25 6.68 -45.33
N MET A 305 69.37 5.39 -44.97
CA MET A 305 70.45 4.52 -45.43
C MET A 305 70.43 4.25 -46.95
N LYS A 306 69.29 4.37 -47.63
CA LYS A 306 69.22 4.33 -49.11
C LYS A 306 69.69 5.66 -49.70
N LEU A 307 69.19 6.78 -49.18
CA LEU A 307 69.56 8.12 -49.63
C LEU A 307 71.05 8.42 -49.42
N GLU A 308 71.65 7.94 -48.33
CA GLU A 308 73.09 8.03 -48.08
C GLU A 308 73.92 7.24 -49.11
N ARG A 309 73.48 6.03 -49.48
CA ARG A 309 74.12 5.24 -50.56
C ARG A 309 74.01 5.94 -51.91
N ILE A 310 72.83 6.40 -52.29
CA ILE A 310 72.60 7.17 -53.54
C ILE A 310 73.45 8.45 -53.55
N ARG A 311 73.58 9.13 -52.41
CA ARG A 311 74.43 10.31 -52.27
C ARG A 311 75.91 9.97 -52.47
N GLU A 312 76.39 8.87 -51.91
CA GLU A 312 77.79 8.44 -52.07
C GLU A 312 78.07 8.03 -53.52
N GLU A 313 77.20 7.22 -54.13
CA GLU A 313 77.28 6.87 -55.56
C GLU A 313 77.27 8.11 -56.46
N ALA A 314 76.42 9.11 -56.18
CA ALA A 314 76.40 10.38 -56.89
C ALA A 314 77.66 11.23 -56.66
N ALA A 315 78.24 11.20 -55.45
CA ALA A 315 79.50 11.85 -55.14
C ALA A 315 80.67 11.20 -55.90
N GLU A 316 80.75 9.87 -55.91
CA GLU A 316 81.71 9.11 -56.70
C GLU A 316 81.56 9.38 -58.20
N MET A 317 80.34 9.34 -58.75
CA MET A 317 80.10 9.66 -60.15
C MET A 317 80.56 11.08 -60.51
N ARG A 318 80.31 12.06 -59.64
CA ARG A 318 80.80 13.43 -59.81
C ARG A 318 82.33 13.52 -59.77
N VAL A 319 83.00 12.79 -58.86
CA VAL A 319 84.47 12.74 -58.79
C VAL A 319 85.05 12.08 -60.05
N ARG A 320 84.50 10.94 -60.50
CA ARG A 320 84.90 10.26 -61.74
C ARG A 320 84.73 11.18 -62.97
N ALA A 321 83.60 11.87 -63.08
CA ALA A 321 83.34 12.83 -64.16
C ALA A 321 84.33 14.01 -64.13
N THR A 322 84.62 14.57 -62.94
CA THR A 322 85.58 15.67 -62.75
C THR A 322 87.01 15.24 -63.11
N ALA A 323 87.40 14.00 -62.75
CA ALA A 323 88.69 13.45 -63.11
C ALA A 323 88.81 13.19 -64.63
N ALA A 324 87.75 12.68 -65.26
CA ALA A 324 87.70 12.45 -66.70
C ALA A 324 87.78 13.76 -67.50
N THR A 325 87.05 14.81 -67.10
CA THR A 325 87.12 16.12 -67.77
C THR A 325 88.46 16.81 -67.54
N ALA A 326 89.07 16.69 -66.36
CA ALA A 326 90.42 17.20 -66.09
C ALA A 326 91.48 16.47 -66.93
N ALA A 327 91.39 15.14 -67.05
CA ALA A 327 92.29 14.36 -67.90
C ALA A 327 92.12 14.70 -69.40
N GLU A 328 90.89 14.91 -69.87
CA GLU A 328 90.64 15.36 -71.24
C GLU A 328 91.17 16.77 -71.51
N ALA A 329 90.96 17.71 -70.57
CA ALA A 329 91.51 19.05 -70.66
C ALA A 329 93.05 19.06 -70.70
N ALA A 330 93.70 18.21 -69.91
CA ALA A 330 95.15 18.02 -69.95
C ALA A 330 95.61 17.46 -71.31
N ARG A 331 94.97 16.39 -71.82
CA ARG A 331 95.27 15.84 -73.17
C ARG A 331 95.09 16.88 -74.28
N ALA A 332 94.03 17.68 -74.21
CA ALA A 332 93.77 18.75 -75.17
C ALA A 332 94.85 19.85 -75.11
N HIS A 333 95.24 20.27 -73.90
CA HIS A 333 96.31 21.25 -73.69
C HIS A 333 97.67 20.74 -74.17
N ASP A 334 98.03 19.48 -73.87
CA ASP A 334 99.29 18.88 -74.33
C ASP A 334 99.34 18.72 -75.85
N ALA A 335 98.21 18.36 -76.47
CA ALA A 335 98.08 18.32 -77.93
C ALA A 335 98.16 19.73 -78.56
N GLU A 336 97.58 20.75 -77.92
CA GLU A 336 97.71 22.14 -78.36
C GLU A 336 99.15 22.66 -78.23
N HIS A 337 99.80 22.41 -77.08
CA HIS A 337 101.19 22.78 -76.83
C HIS A 337 102.14 22.08 -77.80
N SER A 338 101.94 20.79 -78.07
CA SER A 338 102.70 20.03 -79.07
C SER A 338 102.56 20.67 -80.46
N ARG A 339 101.33 20.91 -80.93
CA ARG A 339 101.08 21.61 -82.20
C ARG A 339 101.66 23.03 -82.20
N ALA A 340 101.64 23.74 -81.08
CA ALA A 340 102.23 25.08 -80.96
C ALA A 340 103.76 25.02 -81.07
N SER A 341 104.40 24.02 -80.45
CA SER A 341 105.84 23.79 -80.55
C SER A 341 106.28 23.43 -81.98
N GLU A 342 105.50 22.59 -82.69
CA GLU A 342 105.71 22.26 -84.10
C GLU A 342 105.57 23.50 -84.99
N ARG A 343 104.48 24.27 -84.82
CA ARG A 343 104.28 25.54 -85.52
C ARG A 343 105.44 26.50 -85.27
N ALA A 344 105.92 26.63 -84.02
CA ALA A 344 107.05 27.48 -83.66
C ALA A 344 108.37 26.98 -84.27
N TYR A 345 108.61 25.67 -84.29
CA TYR A 345 109.77 25.04 -84.91
C TYR A 345 109.79 25.28 -86.42
N PHE A 346 108.68 25.00 -87.12
CA PHE A 346 108.56 25.27 -88.56
C PHE A 346 108.61 26.77 -88.87
N ALA A 347 108.01 27.64 -88.05
CA ALA A 347 108.12 29.09 -88.21
C ALA A 347 109.56 29.58 -88.02
N ARG A 348 110.30 29.04 -87.05
CA ARG A 348 111.74 29.32 -86.85
C ARG A 348 112.56 28.84 -88.04
N ARG A 349 112.35 27.62 -88.51
CA ARG A 349 113.07 27.05 -89.66
C ARG A 349 112.72 27.78 -90.96
N PHE A 350 111.48 28.22 -91.13
CA PHE A 350 111.05 29.07 -92.24
C PHE A 350 111.65 30.47 -92.15
N ALA A 351 111.73 31.08 -90.96
CA ALA A 351 112.37 32.39 -90.77
C ALA A 351 113.90 32.33 -90.94
N GLU A 352 114.53 31.23 -90.54
CA GLU A 352 115.94 30.93 -90.83
C GLU A 352 116.15 30.73 -92.33
N ARG A 353 115.37 29.84 -92.97
CA ARG A 353 115.45 29.61 -94.41
C ARG A 353 115.08 30.84 -95.23
N LYS A 354 114.18 31.70 -94.75
CA LYS A 354 113.87 33.02 -95.32
C LYS A 354 115.03 33.98 -95.14
N ARG A 355 115.75 34.00 -94.01
CA ARG A 355 116.99 34.80 -93.87
C ARG A 355 118.13 34.26 -94.72
N GLU A 356 118.26 32.94 -94.88
CA GLU A 356 119.22 32.33 -95.80
C GLU A 356 118.87 32.67 -97.24
N LEU A 357 117.61 32.49 -97.63
CA LEU A 357 117.11 32.87 -98.95
C LEU A 357 117.22 34.38 -99.16
N GLU A 358 116.98 35.24 -98.18
CA GLU A 358 117.19 36.69 -98.32
C GLU A 358 118.69 37.02 -98.49
N LYS A 359 119.59 36.31 -97.80
CA LYS A 359 121.05 36.41 -98.00
C LYS A 359 121.52 35.85 -99.36
N LEU A 360 120.82 34.84 -99.89
CA LEU A 360 121.08 34.21 -101.19
C LEU A 360 120.44 34.98 -102.34
N GLU A 361 119.26 35.56 -102.18
CA GLU A 361 118.53 36.44 -103.10
C GLU A 361 119.29 37.75 -103.28
N LYS A 362 119.84 38.30 -102.17
CA LYS A 362 120.84 39.39 -102.21
C LYS A 362 122.19 39.00 -102.85
N ARG A 363 122.37 37.76 -103.32
CA ARG A 363 123.63 37.23 -103.90
C ARG A 363 123.45 36.48 -105.23
N VAL A 364 122.26 36.00 -105.56
CA VAL A 364 121.97 34.97 -106.56
C VAL A 364 120.59 35.25 -107.21
N PHE A 365 120.50 36.43 -107.82
CA PHE A 365 119.54 36.87 -108.87
C PHE A 365 118.21 37.59 -108.47
N PRO A 366 117.83 38.65 -109.22
CA PRO A 366 116.48 39.23 -109.23
C PRO A 366 115.38 38.23 -109.67
N PRO A 367 114.10 38.48 -109.33
CA PRO A 367 113.10 37.42 -109.28
C PRO A 367 112.31 37.23 -110.58
N GLN A 368 112.26 36.01 -111.12
CA GLN A 368 111.14 35.37 -111.85
C GLN A 368 111.36 33.83 -111.88
N ALA A 369 110.38 32.93 -112.07
CA ALA A 369 108.97 32.87 -111.70
C ALA A 369 108.42 31.47 -112.11
N ARG A 370 107.51 30.87 -111.31
CA ARG A 370 106.53 29.82 -111.75
C ARG A 370 107.17 28.48 -112.22
N VAL A 371 106.51 27.34 -112.48
CA VAL A 371 105.10 26.84 -112.45
C VAL A 371 105.22 25.28 -112.31
N VAL A 372 104.54 24.56 -111.40
CA VAL A 372 103.17 23.99 -111.45
C VAL A 372 103.04 22.56 -112.04
N VAL A 373 102.38 21.66 -111.27
CA VAL A 373 101.46 20.56 -111.69
C VAL A 373 102.01 19.32 -112.43
N ARG A 374 101.62 18.10 -111.97
CA ARG A 374 100.57 17.25 -112.62
C ARG A 374 100.18 16.02 -111.78
N GLN A 375 98.87 15.72 -111.75
CA GLN A 375 98.26 14.40 -111.53
C GLN A 375 98.70 13.42 -112.69
N GLU A 376 98.27 12.17 -112.88
CA GLU A 376 96.98 11.53 -112.62
C GLU A 376 97.02 10.03 -113.06
N SER A 377 95.96 9.29 -112.74
CA SER A 377 95.30 8.31 -113.62
C SER A 377 95.85 6.87 -113.76
N THR A 378 95.02 5.94 -113.25
CA THR A 378 94.40 4.73 -113.86
C THR A 378 95.10 3.86 -114.92
N ARG A 379 94.63 2.60 -114.98
CA ARG A 379 94.49 1.66 -116.14
C ARG A 379 95.02 0.25 -115.75
N SER A 380 94.49 -0.91 -116.14
CA SER A 380 93.23 -1.44 -116.72
C SER A 380 93.56 -2.84 -117.28
N THR A 381 92.56 -3.73 -117.39
CA THR A 381 92.38 -4.77 -118.45
C THR A 381 93.33 -5.98 -118.59
N GLU A 382 92.72 -7.18 -118.44
CA GLU A 382 92.52 -8.24 -119.47
C GLU A 382 93.30 -9.59 -119.47
N GLY A 383 92.52 -10.65 -119.76
CA GLY A 383 92.90 -11.96 -120.35
C GLY A 383 93.32 -13.10 -119.40
N GLU A 384 93.18 -14.40 -119.73
CA GLU A 384 92.33 -15.17 -120.66
C GLU A 384 92.49 -16.71 -120.36
N ALA A 385 91.56 -17.58 -120.77
CA ALA A 385 91.62 -19.07 -120.90
C ALA A 385 92.10 -19.96 -119.69
N VAL A 386 91.31 -20.82 -119.02
CA VAL A 386 90.64 -22.09 -119.46
C VAL A 386 91.64 -23.20 -119.89
N PRO A 387 91.54 -24.49 -119.45
CA PRO A 387 91.17 -25.09 -118.14
C PRO A 387 92.08 -26.30 -117.71
N GLU A 388 92.12 -26.73 -116.44
CA GLU A 388 92.64 -28.09 -116.13
C GLU A 388 92.07 -28.69 -114.83
N GLU A 389 92.11 -30.03 -114.69
CA GLU A 389 91.34 -30.78 -113.70
C GLU A 389 91.74 -30.53 -112.24
N VAL A 390 90.72 -30.47 -111.37
CA VAL A 390 90.80 -29.93 -110.02
C VAL A 390 90.71 -31.04 -108.97
N SER A 391 91.83 -31.29 -108.29
CA SER A 391 91.95 -32.21 -107.15
C SER A 391 91.12 -31.75 -105.94
N ALA A 392 90.88 -32.62 -104.95
CA ALA A 392 90.02 -32.30 -103.80
C ALA A 392 90.50 -31.06 -103.00
N SER A 393 91.80 -30.85 -102.88
CA SER A 393 92.40 -29.63 -102.27
C SER A 393 92.00 -28.34 -102.97
N GLN A 394 91.73 -28.45 -104.26
CA GLN A 394 91.60 -27.39 -105.24
C GLN A 394 90.10 -27.07 -105.45
N GLN A 395 89.21 -28.04 -105.17
CA GLN A 395 87.77 -27.79 -104.91
C GLN A 395 87.56 -27.03 -103.59
N MET A 396 88.34 -27.35 -102.55
CA MET A 396 88.35 -26.59 -101.30
C MET A 396 88.81 -25.15 -101.53
N GLU A 397 89.86 -24.96 -102.32
CA GLU A 397 90.33 -23.64 -102.78
C GLU A 397 89.24 -22.89 -103.56
N ASP A 398 88.54 -23.53 -104.50
CA ASP A 398 87.42 -22.91 -105.25
C ASP A 398 86.25 -22.50 -104.34
N ILE A 399 85.91 -23.31 -103.33
CA ILE A 399 84.90 -22.96 -102.32
C ILE A 399 85.37 -21.79 -101.48
N PHE A 400 86.65 -21.76 -101.10
CA PHE A 400 87.24 -20.71 -100.29
C PHE A 400 87.36 -19.38 -101.07
N GLN A 401 87.75 -19.42 -102.34
CA GLN A 401 87.73 -18.28 -103.26
C GLN A 401 86.31 -17.79 -103.56
N ARG A 402 85.31 -18.68 -103.63
CA ARG A 402 83.90 -18.26 -103.65
C ARG A 402 83.48 -17.60 -102.35
N LEU A 403 83.95 -18.09 -101.19
CA LEU A 403 83.70 -17.48 -99.89
C LEU A 403 84.31 -16.07 -99.81
N MET A 404 85.56 -15.89 -100.24
CA MET A 404 86.24 -14.60 -100.37
C MET A 404 85.48 -13.64 -101.31
N LYS A 405 85.08 -14.11 -102.50
CA LYS A 405 84.27 -13.32 -103.46
C LYS A 405 82.90 -12.93 -102.92
N LEU A 406 82.21 -13.80 -102.20
CA LEU A 406 80.89 -13.54 -101.61
C LEU A 406 80.95 -12.64 -100.36
N THR A 407 82.03 -12.70 -99.59
CA THR A 407 82.26 -11.83 -98.43
C THR A 407 82.92 -10.49 -98.81
N GLY A 408 83.41 -10.35 -100.04
CA GLY A 408 84.07 -9.15 -100.54
C GLY A 408 85.47 -8.93 -99.95
N VAL A 409 86.15 -10.01 -99.58
CA VAL A 409 87.42 -10.03 -98.84
C VAL A 409 88.52 -10.61 -99.73
N THR A 410 89.75 -10.10 -99.60
CA THR A 410 90.91 -10.55 -100.39
C THR A 410 91.89 -11.45 -99.64
N ASP A 411 91.71 -11.64 -98.32
CA ASP A 411 92.59 -12.43 -97.46
C ASP A 411 91.82 -13.52 -96.69
N ALA A 412 92.47 -14.66 -96.48
CA ALA A 412 91.89 -15.84 -95.88
C ALA A 412 91.55 -15.65 -94.39
N GLU A 413 92.42 -14.94 -93.66
CA GLU A 413 92.25 -14.71 -92.22
C GLU A 413 91.08 -13.75 -91.94
N GLU A 414 90.93 -12.69 -92.76
CA GLU A 414 89.80 -11.74 -92.63
C GLU A 414 88.43 -12.43 -92.84
N VAL A 415 88.32 -13.42 -93.73
CA VAL A 415 87.08 -14.21 -93.88
C VAL A 415 86.76 -14.96 -92.60
N PHE A 416 87.75 -15.62 -91.99
CA PHE A 416 87.57 -16.36 -90.74
C PHE A 416 87.17 -15.43 -89.58
N ASP A 417 87.82 -14.27 -89.45
CA ASP A 417 87.49 -13.29 -88.42
C ASP A 417 86.09 -12.68 -88.60
N ARG A 418 85.63 -12.47 -89.84
CA ARG A 418 84.24 -12.07 -90.10
C ARG A 418 83.23 -13.14 -89.70
N PHE A 419 83.49 -14.41 -89.99
CA PHE A 419 82.61 -15.51 -89.53
C PHE A 419 82.63 -15.69 -88.02
N LYS A 420 83.79 -15.50 -87.38
CA LYS A 420 83.93 -15.49 -85.92
C LYS A 420 83.13 -14.34 -85.30
N ALA A 421 83.28 -13.11 -85.81
CA ALA A 421 82.50 -11.95 -85.37
C ALA A 421 80.99 -12.13 -85.62
N GLN A 422 80.59 -12.74 -86.74
CA GLN A 422 79.18 -13.06 -87.02
C GLN A 422 78.63 -14.09 -86.04
N ARG A 423 79.38 -15.15 -85.74
CA ARG A 423 79.01 -16.18 -84.75
C ARG A 423 78.91 -15.58 -83.35
N ASP A 424 79.89 -14.77 -82.94
CA ASP A 424 79.93 -14.14 -81.62
C ASP A 424 78.80 -13.09 -81.49
N THR A 425 78.45 -12.39 -82.58
CA THR A 425 77.25 -11.53 -82.66
C THR A 425 75.95 -12.34 -82.56
N SER A 426 75.86 -13.47 -83.27
CA SER A 426 74.71 -14.39 -83.19
C SER A 426 74.52 -14.94 -81.78
N GLN A 427 75.61 -15.35 -81.12
CA GLN A 427 75.58 -15.81 -79.73
C GLN A 427 75.15 -14.69 -78.77
N ARG A 428 75.64 -13.46 -78.97
CA ARG A 428 75.20 -12.29 -78.18
C ARG A 428 73.73 -11.95 -78.39
N LEU A 429 73.22 -12.04 -79.63
CA LEU A 429 71.81 -11.84 -79.93
C LEU A 429 70.93 -12.92 -79.32
N SER A 430 71.35 -14.20 -79.38
CA SER A 430 70.65 -15.31 -78.74
C SER A 430 70.62 -15.16 -77.21
N TYR A 431 71.72 -14.74 -76.59
CA TYR A 431 71.78 -14.44 -75.16
C TYR A 431 70.84 -13.28 -74.80
N LEU A 432 70.89 -12.17 -75.54
CA LEU A 432 70.03 -11.02 -75.30
C LEU A 432 68.55 -11.38 -75.48
N GLN A 433 68.21 -12.14 -76.51
CA GLN A 433 66.85 -12.64 -76.74
C GLN A 433 66.38 -13.48 -75.55
N GLN A 434 67.17 -14.47 -75.11
CA GLN A 434 66.86 -15.31 -73.96
C GLN A 434 66.66 -14.46 -72.70
N THR A 435 67.58 -13.54 -72.39
CA THR A 435 67.46 -12.64 -71.22
C THR A 435 66.18 -11.79 -71.30
N THR A 436 65.84 -11.23 -72.46
CA THR A 436 64.59 -10.46 -72.61
C THR A 436 63.32 -11.33 -72.53
N GLU A 437 63.41 -12.61 -72.88
CA GLU A 437 62.29 -13.56 -72.79
C GLU A 437 62.08 -14.04 -71.34
N GLU A 438 63.17 -14.27 -70.60
CA GLU A 438 63.18 -14.54 -69.15
C GLU A 438 62.66 -13.33 -68.36
N GLU A 439 63.18 -12.13 -68.60
CA GLU A 439 62.69 -10.87 -67.99
C GLU A 439 61.20 -10.63 -68.31
N LYS A 440 60.76 -10.90 -69.54
CA LYS A 440 59.34 -10.79 -69.92
C LYS A 440 58.47 -11.75 -69.12
N LEU A 441 58.90 -13.00 -68.94
CA LEU A 441 58.15 -14.01 -68.19
C LEU A 441 58.11 -13.70 -66.69
N GLU A 442 59.19 -13.14 -66.12
CA GLU A 442 59.18 -12.59 -64.75
C GLU A 442 58.21 -11.40 -64.61
N LEU A 443 58.15 -10.50 -65.59
CA LEU A 443 57.20 -9.39 -65.60
C LEU A 443 55.74 -9.85 -65.76
N GLU A 444 55.47 -10.84 -66.61
CA GLU A 444 54.13 -11.43 -66.77
C GLU A 444 53.67 -12.18 -65.50
N THR A 445 54.57 -12.89 -64.84
CA THR A 445 54.26 -13.59 -63.57
C THR A 445 54.05 -12.61 -62.41
N THR A 446 54.90 -11.59 -62.27
CA THR A 446 54.72 -10.54 -61.25
C THR A 446 53.47 -9.68 -61.49
N GLN A 447 53.11 -9.40 -62.74
CA GLN A 447 51.84 -8.75 -63.09
C GLN A 447 50.65 -9.61 -62.66
N ALA A 448 50.68 -10.91 -62.98
CA ALA A 448 49.60 -11.84 -62.62
C ALA A 448 49.43 -11.98 -61.09
N THR A 449 50.52 -12.04 -60.32
CA THR A 449 50.44 -12.07 -58.85
C THR A 449 49.91 -10.76 -58.27
N MET A 450 50.38 -9.60 -58.75
CA MET A 450 49.83 -8.30 -58.28
C MET A 450 48.35 -8.13 -58.63
N MET A 451 47.89 -8.64 -59.78
CA MET A 451 46.46 -8.64 -60.12
C MET A 451 45.66 -9.54 -59.17
N ALA A 452 46.13 -10.75 -58.88
CA ALA A 452 45.47 -11.67 -57.95
C ALA A 452 45.41 -11.11 -56.52
N GLU A 453 46.49 -10.46 -56.05
CA GLU A 453 46.50 -9.75 -54.76
C GLU A 453 45.50 -8.59 -54.73
N LEU A 454 45.43 -7.77 -55.79
CA LEU A 454 44.45 -6.68 -55.89
C LEU A 454 43.00 -7.18 -55.92
N GLU A 455 42.73 -8.33 -56.52
CA GLU A 455 41.41 -8.97 -56.46
C GLU A 455 41.11 -9.49 -55.06
N ALA A 456 42.05 -10.18 -54.42
CA ALA A 456 41.90 -10.65 -53.04
C ALA A 456 41.65 -9.48 -52.06
N PHE A 457 42.37 -8.36 -52.19
CA PHE A 457 42.13 -7.16 -51.38
C PHE A 457 40.76 -6.52 -51.62
N LYS A 458 40.25 -6.53 -52.86
CA LYS A 458 38.88 -6.08 -53.14
C LYS A 458 37.84 -6.95 -52.44
N PHE A 459 37.96 -8.27 -52.54
CA PHE A 459 37.02 -9.19 -51.88
C PHE A 459 37.10 -9.14 -50.36
N ALA A 460 38.30 -9.05 -49.78
CA ALA A 460 38.48 -8.83 -48.35
C ALA A 460 37.82 -7.51 -47.89
N SER A 461 38.09 -6.40 -48.58
CA SER A 461 37.51 -5.09 -48.23
C SER A 461 35.99 -5.02 -48.40
N VAL A 462 35.39 -5.79 -49.30
CA VAL A 462 33.93 -5.92 -49.41
C VAL A 462 33.39 -6.77 -48.27
N LYS A 463 34.00 -7.93 -48.01
CA LYS A 463 33.59 -8.82 -46.92
C LYS A 463 33.65 -8.13 -45.55
N ASP A 464 34.72 -7.40 -45.24
CA ASP A 464 34.86 -6.65 -43.99
C ASP A 464 33.77 -5.57 -43.83
N LYS A 465 33.30 -4.98 -44.93
CA LYS A 465 32.21 -4.00 -44.93
C LYS A 465 30.85 -4.65 -44.75
N ASP A 466 30.63 -5.80 -45.38
CA ASP A 466 29.39 -6.56 -45.23
C ASP A 466 29.27 -7.09 -43.78
N GLU A 467 30.33 -7.67 -43.21
CA GLU A 467 30.37 -8.11 -41.81
C GLU A 467 30.20 -6.95 -40.82
N ALA A 468 30.75 -5.77 -41.11
CA ALA A 468 30.54 -4.57 -40.29
C ALA A 468 29.11 -4.01 -40.44
N GLN A 469 28.51 -4.09 -41.63
CA GLN A 469 27.15 -3.66 -41.89
C GLN A 469 26.13 -4.58 -41.21
N ASP A 470 26.37 -5.90 -41.21
CA ASP A 470 25.57 -6.90 -40.49
C ASP A 470 25.64 -6.70 -38.97
N GLN A 471 26.81 -6.36 -38.42
CA GLN A 471 26.94 -5.97 -37.01
C GLN A 471 26.16 -4.68 -36.70
N ILE A 472 26.19 -3.70 -37.60
CA ILE A 472 25.42 -2.45 -37.45
C ILE A 472 23.91 -2.71 -37.54
N THR A 473 23.43 -3.64 -38.36
CA THR A 473 21.99 -3.99 -38.41
C THR A 473 21.56 -4.75 -37.16
N ALA A 474 22.35 -5.72 -36.69
CA ALA A 474 22.06 -6.43 -35.44
C ALA A 474 22.00 -5.48 -34.23
N LEU A 475 22.95 -4.56 -34.08
CA LEU A 475 22.92 -3.54 -33.01
C LEU A 475 21.71 -2.59 -33.13
N LYS A 476 21.24 -2.28 -34.35
CA LYS A 476 20.03 -1.47 -34.54
C LYS A 476 18.75 -2.23 -34.16
N GLU A 477 18.72 -3.54 -34.38
CA GLU A 477 17.61 -4.40 -33.98
C GLU A 477 17.56 -4.51 -32.44
N GLU A 478 18.69 -4.78 -31.79
CA GLU A 478 18.81 -4.80 -30.31
C GLU A 478 18.41 -3.45 -29.68
N ILE A 479 18.84 -2.31 -30.26
CA ILE A 479 18.41 -0.97 -29.82
C ILE A 479 16.90 -0.77 -30.02
N ALA A 480 16.30 -1.32 -31.07
CA ALA A 480 14.86 -1.19 -31.31
C ALA A 480 14.03 -2.04 -30.33
N GLU A 481 14.49 -3.26 -30.02
CA GLU A 481 13.88 -4.12 -28.99
C GLU A 481 13.95 -3.47 -27.60
N GLU A 482 15.13 -2.98 -27.20
CA GLU A 482 15.33 -2.34 -25.91
C GLU A 482 14.50 -1.04 -25.78
N ASN A 483 14.40 -0.23 -26.84
CA ASN A 483 13.52 0.95 -26.86
C ASN A 483 12.04 0.58 -26.70
N ALA A 484 11.58 -0.51 -27.33
CA ALA A 484 10.21 -0.99 -27.15
C ALA A 484 9.93 -1.45 -25.71
N ILE A 485 10.92 -2.03 -25.03
CA ILE A 485 10.85 -2.37 -23.60
C ILE A 485 10.79 -1.09 -22.74
N TYR A 486 11.59 -0.06 -23.06
CA TYR A 486 11.53 1.24 -22.37
C TYR A 486 10.15 1.91 -22.54
N GLU A 487 9.60 1.96 -23.75
CA GLU A 487 8.26 2.52 -24.00
C GLU A 487 7.16 1.77 -23.23
N GLU A 488 7.25 0.46 -23.08
CA GLU A 488 6.29 -0.32 -22.31
C GLU A 488 6.45 -0.12 -20.79
N LEU A 489 7.69 0.00 -20.32
CA LEU A 489 7.96 0.32 -18.92
C LEU A 489 7.50 1.73 -18.55
N GLU A 490 7.67 2.71 -19.44
CA GLU A 490 7.20 4.10 -19.28
C GLU A 490 5.66 4.15 -19.19
N LYS A 491 4.93 3.47 -20.09
CA LYS A 491 3.47 3.31 -19.98
C LYS A 491 3.06 2.69 -18.63
N SER A 492 3.75 1.64 -18.18
CA SER A 492 3.44 1.00 -16.89
C SER A 492 3.70 1.92 -15.68
N MET A 493 4.66 2.85 -15.81
CA MET A 493 4.95 3.87 -14.80
C MET A 493 3.86 4.93 -14.77
N ASP A 494 3.39 5.40 -15.94
CA ASP A 494 2.25 6.33 -16.06
C ASP A 494 0.94 5.73 -15.52
N GLU A 495 0.67 4.45 -15.82
CA GLU A 495 -0.45 3.70 -15.25
C GLU A 495 -0.35 3.60 -13.72
N LEU A 496 0.85 3.40 -13.18
CA LEU A 496 1.06 3.36 -11.73
C LEU A 496 0.92 4.75 -11.09
N GLU A 497 1.42 5.82 -11.73
CA GLU A 497 1.31 7.19 -11.23
C GLU A 497 -0.15 7.68 -11.25
N THR A 498 -0.91 7.37 -12.31
CA THR A 498 -2.35 7.67 -12.38
C THR A 498 -3.16 6.89 -11.34
N LEU A 499 -2.89 5.60 -11.13
CA LEU A 499 -3.48 4.82 -10.02
C LEU A 499 -3.17 5.45 -8.66
N LEU A 500 -1.93 5.89 -8.45
CA LEU A 500 -1.46 6.42 -7.17
C LEU A 500 -2.04 7.82 -6.89
N LEU A 501 -2.27 8.64 -7.92
CA LEU A 501 -3.06 9.87 -7.87
C LEU A 501 -4.54 9.62 -7.53
N GLU A 502 -5.16 8.56 -8.04
CA GLU A 502 -6.54 8.20 -7.68
C GLU A 502 -6.63 7.72 -6.23
N ILE A 503 -5.67 6.90 -5.77
CA ILE A 503 -5.54 6.54 -4.35
C ILE A 503 -5.36 7.79 -3.48
N LYS A 504 -4.53 8.75 -3.92
CA LYS A 504 -4.36 10.04 -3.25
C LYS A 504 -5.69 10.78 -3.07
N ARG A 505 -6.49 10.87 -4.14
CA ARG A 505 -7.80 11.53 -4.15
C ARG A 505 -8.74 10.89 -3.13
N LEU A 506 -8.85 9.55 -3.14
CA LEU A 506 -9.69 8.80 -2.21
C LEU A 506 -9.23 8.96 -0.75
N LEU A 507 -7.92 8.93 -0.47
CA LEU A 507 -7.38 9.15 0.88
C LEU A 507 -7.63 10.59 1.37
N TYR A 508 -7.57 11.58 0.48
CA TYR A 508 -7.86 12.98 0.79
C TYR A 508 -9.35 13.19 1.09
N GLU A 509 -10.25 12.57 0.30
CA GLU A 509 -11.70 12.55 0.57
C GLU A 509 -12.02 11.87 1.92
N LEU A 510 -11.35 10.76 2.24
CA LEU A 510 -11.43 10.10 3.55
C LEU A 510 -10.93 10.99 4.70
N CYS A 511 -9.85 11.77 4.51
CA CYS A 511 -9.38 12.73 5.50
C CYS A 511 -10.42 13.83 5.79
N LYS A 512 -11.12 14.28 4.74
CA LYS A 512 -12.17 15.31 4.80
C LYS A 512 -13.43 14.82 5.54
N LEU A 513 -13.81 13.56 5.38
CA LEU A 513 -14.87 12.94 6.19
C LEU A 513 -14.56 12.94 7.70
N LEU A 514 -13.29 13.05 8.08
CA LEU A 514 -12.82 13.13 9.48
C LEU A 514 -12.50 14.57 9.95
N ASP A 515 -12.93 15.62 9.24
CA ASP A 515 -12.69 17.03 9.60
C ASP A 515 -13.28 17.46 10.97
N ILE A 516 -14.13 16.64 11.60
CA ILE A 516 -14.54 16.77 13.01
C ILE A 516 -13.32 16.73 13.96
N ILE A 517 -12.16 16.28 13.47
CA ILE A 517 -10.89 16.21 14.18
C ILE A 517 -9.85 17.05 13.42
N PRO A 518 -9.71 18.34 13.77
CA PRO A 518 -8.94 19.29 12.99
C PRO A 518 -7.42 19.08 13.06
N GLU A 519 -6.94 18.19 13.93
CA GLU A 519 -5.52 18.04 14.25
C GLU A 519 -5.09 16.56 14.12
N PRO A 520 -4.06 16.22 13.33
CA PRO A 520 -3.22 17.12 12.53
C PRO A 520 -3.99 17.80 11.38
N SER A 521 -3.44 18.94 10.95
CA SER A 521 -3.93 19.71 9.81
C SER A 521 -3.90 18.86 8.53
N MET A 522 -4.83 19.11 7.62
CA MET A 522 -4.85 18.48 6.31
C MET A 522 -3.62 18.96 5.51
N PRO A 523 -2.83 18.08 4.87
CA PRO A 523 -1.77 18.48 3.95
C PRO A 523 -2.37 19.24 2.76
N GLU A 524 -1.61 20.16 2.17
CA GLU A 524 -2.05 20.81 0.93
C GLU A 524 -2.09 19.80 -0.22
N TRP A 525 -3.11 19.88 -1.07
CA TRP A 525 -3.19 19.03 -2.25
C TRP A 525 -2.14 19.46 -3.30
N THR A 526 -1.12 18.64 -3.50
CA THR A 526 -0.17 18.81 -4.62
C THR A 526 -0.62 18.00 -5.86
N ALA A 527 -0.05 18.28 -7.03
CA ALA A 527 -0.27 17.49 -8.24
C ALA A 527 0.67 16.27 -8.35
N GLU A 528 1.58 16.06 -7.39
CA GLU A 528 2.53 14.95 -7.41
C GLU A 528 1.93 13.73 -6.71
N ALA A 529 2.21 12.52 -7.21
CA ALA A 529 1.70 11.31 -6.57
C ALA A 529 2.49 10.93 -5.29
N ARG A 530 3.74 11.38 -5.18
CA ARG A 530 4.73 10.89 -4.18
C ARG A 530 4.40 11.23 -2.72
N ASP A 531 3.52 12.18 -2.47
CA ASP A 531 3.11 12.65 -1.13
C ASP A 531 1.93 11.85 -0.51
N VAL A 532 1.39 10.83 -1.20
CA VAL A 532 0.34 9.93 -0.69
C VAL A 532 0.65 9.41 0.72
N GLN A 533 1.93 9.16 1.00
CA GLN A 533 2.38 8.68 2.31
C GLN A 533 2.10 9.69 3.43
N GLU A 534 2.21 11.00 3.18
CA GLU A 534 1.90 12.05 4.16
C GLU A 534 0.40 12.09 4.48
N ILE A 535 -0.44 12.09 3.43
CA ILE A 535 -1.91 12.02 3.58
C ILE A 535 -2.32 10.75 4.34
N MET A 536 -1.69 9.61 4.06
CA MET A 536 -1.95 8.36 4.80
C MET A 536 -1.58 8.47 6.29
N THR A 537 -0.48 9.16 6.65
CA THR A 537 -0.14 9.40 8.08
C THR A 537 -1.14 10.31 8.79
N VAL A 538 -1.64 11.35 8.11
CA VAL A 538 -2.67 12.24 8.64
C VAL A 538 -4.00 11.50 8.82
N LEU A 539 -4.42 10.70 7.82
CA LEU A 539 -5.62 9.86 7.90
C LEU A 539 -5.55 8.91 9.10
N THR A 540 -4.43 8.20 9.24
CA THR A 540 -4.20 7.27 10.36
C THR A 540 -4.33 7.98 11.71
N THR A 541 -3.67 9.13 11.87
CA THR A 541 -3.68 9.90 13.12
C THR A 541 -5.07 10.46 13.45
N ARG A 542 -5.81 10.97 12.46
CA ARG A 542 -7.19 11.44 12.62
C ARG A 542 -8.13 10.28 12.99
N TYR A 543 -7.98 9.12 12.35
CA TYR A 543 -8.79 7.93 12.64
C TYR A 543 -8.56 7.41 14.06
N GLU A 544 -7.32 7.37 14.54
CA GLU A 544 -7.02 6.99 15.94
C GLU A 544 -7.68 7.95 16.94
N LYS A 545 -7.57 9.28 16.73
CA LYS A 545 -8.24 10.29 17.55
C LYS A 545 -9.79 10.20 17.46
N ALA A 546 -10.35 9.77 16.33
CA ALA A 546 -11.79 9.55 16.17
C ALA A 546 -12.26 8.38 17.01
N ARG A 547 -11.49 7.29 16.97
CA ARG A 547 -11.75 6.09 17.74
C ARG A 547 -11.68 6.35 19.25
N THR A 548 -10.71 7.13 19.74
CA THR A 548 -10.65 7.47 21.18
C THR A 548 -11.83 8.34 21.60
N ARG A 549 -12.17 9.40 20.85
CA ARG A 549 -13.34 10.24 21.14
C ARG A 549 -14.66 9.46 21.12
N ALA A 550 -14.81 8.50 20.21
CA ALA A 550 -16.01 7.66 20.15
C ALA A 550 -16.16 6.76 21.39
N GLU A 551 -15.07 6.18 21.89
CA GLU A 551 -15.10 5.41 23.14
C GLU A 551 -15.33 6.34 24.36
N GLU A 552 -14.73 7.53 24.42
CA GLU A 552 -15.00 8.52 25.49
C GLU A 552 -16.48 8.95 25.54
N ILE A 553 -17.14 9.15 24.39
CA ILE A 553 -18.57 9.51 24.34
C ILE A 553 -19.42 8.32 24.82
N LYS A 554 -19.07 7.10 24.41
CA LYS A 554 -19.73 5.86 24.83
C LYS A 554 -19.50 5.52 26.31
N GLU A 555 -18.45 6.06 26.92
CA GLU A 555 -18.21 6.02 28.36
C GLU A 555 -19.08 7.07 29.07
N LYS A 556 -19.02 8.34 28.67
CA LYS A 556 -19.84 9.44 29.23
C LYS A 556 -21.35 9.20 29.11
N GLN A 557 -21.82 8.50 28.07
CA GLN A 557 -23.22 8.10 27.93
C GLN A 557 -23.68 7.05 28.95
N LYS A 558 -22.77 6.28 29.57
CA LYS A 558 -23.10 5.41 30.71
C LYS A 558 -23.34 6.23 31.98
N ASP A 559 -22.59 7.32 32.17
CA ASP A 559 -22.67 8.17 33.36
C ASP A 559 -23.86 9.15 33.32
N THR A 560 -24.31 9.54 32.12
CA THR A 560 -25.35 10.58 31.93
C THR A 560 -26.79 10.07 32.19
N THR A 561 -26.99 8.78 32.48
CA THR A 561 -28.33 8.23 32.83
C THR A 561 -28.73 8.43 34.30
N ILE A 562 -28.00 9.26 35.05
CA ILE A 562 -28.22 9.49 36.48
C ILE A 562 -28.44 11.00 36.76
N ILE A 563 -29.62 11.31 37.32
CA ILE A 563 -30.02 12.50 38.13
C ILE A 563 -30.78 13.70 37.46
N MET A 564 -32.10 13.67 37.74
CA MET A 564 -32.99 14.70 38.31
C MET A 564 -33.57 15.91 37.54
N VAL A 565 -34.90 15.92 37.58
CA VAL A 565 -35.86 17.05 37.47
C VAL A 565 -35.70 18.04 38.64
N PRO A 566 -35.86 19.35 38.41
CA PRO A 566 -36.69 20.20 39.28
C PRO A 566 -37.68 21.13 38.52
N SER A 567 -38.55 21.80 39.28
CA SER A 567 -39.85 22.34 38.84
C SER A 567 -39.89 23.83 38.41
N THR A 568 -41.04 24.23 37.87
CA THR A 568 -41.54 25.55 37.37
C THR A 568 -41.67 26.66 38.46
N PRO A 569 -42.12 27.93 38.20
CA PRO A 569 -42.70 28.54 36.97
C PRO A 569 -42.29 30.02 36.60
N ALA A 570 -42.89 30.52 35.50
CA ALA A 570 -43.38 31.92 35.27
C ALA A 570 -42.52 33.08 34.68
N SER A 571 -42.79 33.36 33.38
CA SER A 571 -43.23 34.66 32.81
C SER A 571 -42.27 35.74 32.24
N ALA A 572 -42.76 36.36 31.15
CA ALA A 572 -42.30 37.53 30.35
C ALA A 572 -41.20 37.25 29.28
N ALA A 573 -41.51 37.15 27.98
CA ALA A 573 -41.90 38.21 27.00
C ALA A 573 -40.71 39.13 26.60
N ALA A 574 -40.39 39.40 25.32
CA ALA A 574 -40.86 38.93 24.00
C ALA A 574 -39.72 39.23 22.96
N SER A 575 -39.83 39.27 21.61
CA SER A 575 -40.93 39.20 20.63
C SER A 575 -40.39 39.03 19.19
N VAL A 576 -41.24 38.69 18.20
CA VAL A 576 -41.16 39.01 16.74
C VAL A 576 -39.96 38.47 15.91
N ALA A 577 -40.11 37.91 14.70
CA ALA A 577 -41.25 37.37 13.95
C ALA A 577 -40.76 36.53 12.73
N GLY A 578 -41.63 35.67 12.19
CA GLY A 578 -41.41 34.93 10.92
C GLY A 578 -42.52 33.90 10.72
N MET A 579 -43.41 34.10 9.73
CA MET A 579 -44.72 33.42 9.68
C MET A 579 -44.71 32.06 8.95
N SER A 580 -45.49 31.12 9.52
CA SER A 580 -46.51 30.21 8.93
C SER A 580 -46.51 29.94 7.41
N GLY A 581 -46.85 28.75 6.90
CA GLY A 581 -47.36 27.46 7.45
C GLY A 581 -47.51 26.47 6.25
N SER A 582 -47.92 25.20 6.36
CA SER A 582 -48.72 24.50 7.37
C SER A 582 -48.63 22.96 7.22
N GLN A 583 -49.06 22.25 8.28
CA GLN A 583 -49.74 20.94 8.31
C GLN A 583 -48.99 19.57 8.28
N SER A 584 -49.44 18.76 9.25
CA SER A 584 -49.52 17.29 9.33
C SER A 584 -48.27 16.43 9.58
N THR A 585 -48.16 15.99 10.84
CA THR A 585 -47.44 14.80 11.34
C THR A 585 -48.09 13.49 10.86
N PRO A 586 -47.41 12.32 11.00
CA PRO A 586 -47.60 11.55 12.25
C PRO A 586 -46.30 11.02 12.88
N LYS A 587 -46.42 10.65 14.16
CA LYS A 587 -45.38 10.00 14.97
C LYS A 587 -45.37 8.48 14.76
N GLU A 588 -44.18 7.89 14.74
CA GLU A 588 -43.89 6.55 15.26
C GLU A 588 -42.43 6.58 15.75
N SER A 589 -41.94 5.81 16.71
CA SER A 589 -42.44 5.08 17.88
C SER A 589 -41.17 4.36 18.40
N GLU A 590 -40.85 4.46 19.70
CA GLU A 590 -39.67 3.76 20.23
C GLU A 590 -39.88 2.25 20.11
N LYS A 591 -38.93 1.54 19.47
CA LYS A 591 -38.96 0.08 19.37
C LYS A 591 -37.84 -0.53 20.21
N ASN A 592 -38.25 -1.37 21.16
CA ASN A 592 -37.39 -2.11 22.06
C ASN A 592 -36.29 -2.90 21.31
N ILE A 593 -35.11 -2.94 21.92
CA ILE A 593 -34.02 -3.83 21.49
C ILE A 593 -34.42 -5.28 21.84
N PRO A 594 -34.46 -6.21 20.86
CA PRO A 594 -34.89 -7.60 21.12
C PRO A 594 -33.92 -8.36 22.03
N THR A 595 -34.47 -9.19 22.93
CA THR A 595 -33.67 -10.09 23.78
C THR A 595 -33.36 -11.39 23.03
N TYR A 596 -32.17 -11.95 23.30
CA TYR A 596 -31.48 -13.09 22.66
C TYR A 596 -32.29 -14.36 22.29
N LYS A 597 -33.56 -14.50 22.67
CA LYS A 597 -34.40 -15.69 22.36
C LYS A 597 -35.13 -15.64 21.01
N GLU A 598 -35.22 -14.49 20.34
CA GLU A 598 -35.97 -14.36 19.06
C GLU A 598 -35.14 -14.60 17.77
N LEU A 599 -33.81 -14.68 17.86
CA LEU A 599 -32.93 -14.79 16.68
C LEU A 599 -32.79 -16.22 16.09
N LEU A 600 -33.52 -17.21 16.60
CA LEU A 600 -33.31 -18.63 16.26
C LEU A 600 -34.33 -19.25 15.28
N GLN A 601 -35.33 -18.49 14.81
CA GLN A 601 -36.34 -19.01 13.87
C GLN A 601 -36.77 -17.99 12.81
N LYS A 602 -36.04 -17.94 11.68
CA LYS A 602 -36.63 -17.65 10.36
C LYS A 602 -35.73 -18.10 9.21
N GLU A 603 -36.34 -18.77 8.24
CA GLU A 603 -35.73 -19.14 6.95
C GLU A 603 -35.57 -17.90 6.04
N PRO A 604 -34.63 -17.90 5.09
CA PRO A 604 -34.37 -16.75 4.23
C PRO A 604 -35.46 -16.61 3.14
N ILE A 605 -36.18 -15.50 3.16
CA ILE A 605 -37.10 -15.08 2.08
C ILE A 605 -36.29 -14.31 1.03
N LYS A 606 -36.47 -14.68 -0.24
CA LYS A 606 -35.88 -13.99 -1.41
C LYS A 606 -36.52 -12.61 -1.62
N ALA A 607 -35.71 -11.65 -2.06
CA ALA A 607 -36.16 -10.43 -2.75
C ALA A 607 -35.37 -10.27 -4.06
N GLN A 608 -35.88 -9.46 -5.00
CA GLN A 608 -35.60 -9.60 -6.43
C GLN A 608 -34.58 -8.57 -6.98
N THR A 609 -33.73 -9.10 -7.87
CA THR A 609 -33.13 -8.48 -9.08
C THR A 609 -33.17 -6.94 -9.23
N SER A 610 -31.99 -6.35 -9.24
CA SER A 610 -31.67 -5.18 -10.07
C SER A 610 -30.70 -5.66 -11.17
N GLU A 611 -30.96 -5.32 -12.42
CA GLU A 611 -30.05 -5.61 -13.53
C GLU A 611 -28.87 -4.62 -13.49
N ASP A 612 -27.65 -5.18 -13.51
CA ASP A 612 -26.31 -4.58 -13.74
C ASP A 612 -25.27 -5.13 -12.73
N GLU A 613 -25.09 -6.47 -12.73
CA GLU A 613 -23.90 -7.14 -12.15
C GLU A 613 -23.14 -7.85 -13.27
N GLU A 614 -21.88 -7.46 -13.50
CA GLU A 614 -20.94 -8.20 -14.36
C GLU A 614 -20.49 -9.49 -13.65
N ASP A 615 -21.29 -10.54 -13.86
CA ASP A 615 -21.01 -11.99 -13.72
C ASP A 615 -19.93 -12.41 -12.70
N ILE A 616 -20.18 -12.15 -11.42
CA ILE A 616 -19.35 -12.68 -10.31
C ILE A 616 -19.44 -14.21 -10.30
N PRO A 617 -18.35 -14.97 -10.54
CA PRO A 617 -18.45 -16.41 -10.75
C PRO A 617 -19.01 -17.15 -9.52
N SER A 618 -20.18 -17.79 -9.71
CA SER A 618 -20.89 -18.52 -8.67
C SER A 618 -19.97 -19.41 -7.83
N ARG A 619 -20.24 -19.48 -6.51
CA ARG A 619 -19.53 -20.39 -5.57
C ARG A 619 -19.41 -21.83 -6.07
N CYS A 620 -20.38 -22.32 -6.85
CA CYS A 620 -20.33 -23.65 -7.47
C CYS A 620 -19.38 -23.75 -8.69
N TYR A 621 -19.18 -22.65 -9.43
CA TYR A 621 -18.15 -22.53 -10.46
C TYR A 621 -16.76 -22.50 -9.81
N LEU A 622 -16.52 -21.59 -8.86
CA LEU A 622 -15.26 -21.52 -8.10
C LEU A 622 -14.89 -22.85 -7.45
N LYS A 623 -15.86 -23.57 -6.87
CA LYS A 623 -15.63 -24.89 -6.27
C LYS A 623 -15.26 -25.96 -7.32
N ARG A 624 -15.86 -25.93 -8.52
CA ARG A 624 -15.47 -26.83 -9.63
C ARG A 624 -14.08 -26.50 -10.19
N GLN A 625 -13.76 -25.21 -10.33
CA GLN A 625 -12.45 -24.75 -10.80
C GLN A 625 -11.34 -25.13 -9.80
N ALA A 626 -11.57 -24.93 -8.50
CA ALA A 626 -10.67 -25.37 -7.45
C ALA A 626 -10.48 -26.90 -7.45
N GLN A 627 -11.56 -27.68 -7.65
CA GLN A 627 -11.46 -29.14 -7.77
C GLN A 627 -10.64 -29.57 -9.00
N LEU A 628 -10.86 -28.96 -10.16
CA LEU A 628 -10.07 -29.20 -11.38
C LEU A 628 -8.57 -28.88 -11.18
N ILE A 629 -8.25 -27.81 -10.44
CA ILE A 629 -6.86 -27.46 -10.08
C ILE A 629 -6.25 -28.50 -9.14
N VAL A 630 -7.01 -28.99 -8.15
CA VAL A 630 -6.55 -30.08 -7.26
C VAL A 630 -6.35 -31.38 -8.04
N ASP A 631 -7.30 -31.78 -8.88
CA ASP A 631 -7.24 -33.04 -9.63
C ASP A 631 -6.09 -33.04 -10.66
N THR A 632 -5.82 -31.91 -11.31
CA THR A 632 -4.67 -31.75 -12.22
C THR A 632 -3.33 -31.74 -11.48
N LYS A 633 -3.24 -31.14 -10.28
CA LYS A 633 -2.03 -31.16 -9.44
C LYS A 633 -1.77 -32.54 -8.82
N CYS A 634 -2.80 -33.27 -8.43
CA CYS A 634 -2.70 -34.62 -7.85
C CYS A 634 -2.24 -35.68 -8.86
N ARG A 635 -2.39 -35.43 -10.17
CA ARG A 635 -2.00 -36.36 -11.24
C ARG A 635 -0.48 -36.52 -11.43
N ARG A 636 0.36 -35.73 -10.73
CA ARG A 636 1.83 -35.89 -10.68
C ARG A 636 2.34 -36.52 -9.37
N LYS A 637 1.87 -37.73 -9.06
CA LYS A 637 2.51 -38.61 -8.06
C LYS A 637 2.64 -40.06 -8.56
N GLY A 638 3.84 -40.40 -9.00
CA GLY A 638 4.39 -41.77 -9.00
C GLY A 638 3.66 -42.85 -9.79
N PHE A 639 3.88 -42.88 -11.11
CA PHE A 639 3.66 -44.10 -11.90
C PHE A 639 4.75 -45.12 -11.53
N ARG A 640 4.45 -46.10 -10.65
CA ARG A 640 5.38 -47.21 -10.38
C ARG A 640 5.27 -48.25 -11.49
N VAL A 641 6.34 -48.39 -12.27
CA VAL A 641 6.54 -49.52 -13.18
C VAL A 641 6.74 -50.80 -12.34
N PRO A 642 6.03 -51.92 -12.62
CA PRO A 642 6.31 -53.19 -11.97
C PRO A 642 7.60 -53.80 -12.52
N TYR A 643 8.51 -54.20 -11.63
CA TYR A 643 9.62 -55.09 -12.01
C TYR A 643 9.06 -56.50 -12.28
N PRO A 644 9.53 -57.21 -13.33
CA PRO A 644 9.11 -58.58 -13.56
C PRO A 644 9.76 -59.53 -12.55
N ARG A 645 9.00 -60.56 -12.13
CA ARG A 645 9.56 -61.80 -11.60
C ARG A 645 8.91 -62.98 -12.33
N LYS A 646 9.68 -64.07 -12.38
CA LYS A 646 9.44 -65.33 -13.11
C LYS A 646 8.05 -65.91 -12.86
#